data_AF-A0A7J6M9G6-F1
#
_entry.id   AF-A0A7J6M9G6-F1
#
_cell.length_a   1.000
_cell.length_b   1.000
_cell.length_c   1.000
_cell.angle_alpha   90.00
_cell.angle_beta   90.00
_cell.angle_gamma   90.00
#
_symmetry.space_group_name_H-M   'P 1'
#
loop_
_entity.id
_entity.type
_entity.pdbx_description
1 polymer ?
#
loop_
_entity_poly.entity_id
_entity_poly.type
_entity_poly.pdbx_seq_one_letter_code
_entity_poly.pdbx_strand_id
1 'polypeptide(L)'
;MSTIQAAKLRKTMTGSELDQLSINTIRCTAAEMVQKAKSGHPGAPMGCAPMGHALYAHAMKYNASNPSWWNRDRFVLSNGHACALQYVLMYLAGYKDIDLDQLKNFRQLGSRTAGHPERELLEGVEVTTGPLGQGISNAVGLAIAEANLAATYNRDGYEIFNNYTYAICGDGCLEEGISSEACAIAGHFGLGHLIVLYDDNNITIDGNTDIAFTEDITKRFEGMQWQVLEVAKGDSDLTDILAKIEEAKKCTDKPTIIKVHTTIGFGSAKQGTSKVHGSPLGDEDLANVKKQFGFDPEKHFEIPAEVLSLYKSALARGQEANKEWDALLAKYAEAYPTEYAELVRRSKGELPIDLDESIPKYQVGDKAKATRVTSGEVLAALMKRLPEIIGGSADLTASNMTNMGAQPIMSRDAMQNRYMEFGIREHGMAAILNGIHAYGGFLPFGATFVNFIGYCWGAVRLSCLSKQQVLYVMTHDSIDLGEDGPTHQPIEMLPLLRGTPNMSTIRPCDGRETVGAYMAYLNNKEGPTTLILSRSGLPTFEHSSPEGAMKGAYIIDDFSSKADKKVVLIASGTEVLQTVEAKKLLLDQGVDARVVSMPSWDLFEKQIDDYKKVVFPEGVKRLMVEAASPLGFERYADDWIAMSTFGASGPAKDVKAKFGFTAENICERAKKLAAEPLPGEVGTNAGPEDQSKYFVAVNTTNLNKTIGYINYSVVPGNRAQEELDFFPLPHIRRDAEIVLVDYIRVGWKSRKRGVGTWMLSNFLTHVKNKRPQLDAVYLMVAKDHIARRMYENVGFKELKGTNRSALAYYQYAYTTAAAAAAAPPREHPPSEDKVVRYIRYSVMQGNDAFEVLKLPALAKMNEELGYIEYVKVEQNSLKRGVGTWMLFNLLLHLKQKWPKVDSTYLMVPHENLIAKQMYEKIGFKRLNGTNPIHAYYRYVYPAGDH
;
A
#
# COMPACT_ATOMS: atom_id res chain seq x y z
N MET A 1 45.27 27.97 -37.83
CA MET A 1 43.93 27.87 -37.22
C MET A 1 43.96 28.70 -35.95
N SER A 2 43.39 29.89 -36.00
CA SER A 2 43.64 30.97 -35.04
C SER A 2 42.80 30.83 -33.78
N THR A 3 43.35 31.40 -32.72
CA THR A 3 42.81 31.77 -31.40
C THR A 3 41.37 32.32 -31.36
N ILE A 4 40.75 32.57 -32.51
CA ILE A 4 39.36 33.02 -32.68
C ILE A 4 38.36 31.86 -32.47
N GLN A 5 38.75 30.60 -32.71
CA GLN A 5 37.86 29.45 -32.49
C GLN A 5 37.77 29.06 -31.00
N ALA A 6 38.85 29.24 -30.23
CA ALA A 6 38.86 29.08 -28.78
C ALA A 6 38.13 30.23 -28.05
N ALA A 7 38.08 31.43 -28.65
CA ALA A 7 37.31 32.56 -28.12
C ALA A 7 35.80 32.45 -28.41
N LYS A 8 35.39 31.77 -29.48
CA LYS A 8 33.97 31.54 -29.82
C LYS A 8 33.28 30.48 -28.95
N LEU A 9 34.02 29.59 -28.32
CA LEU A 9 33.49 28.62 -27.34
C LEU A 9 33.38 29.17 -25.91
N ARG A 10 33.89 30.38 -25.62
CA ARG A 10 33.85 31.01 -24.29
C ARG A 10 32.64 31.91 -24.03
N LYS A 11 31.66 31.99 -24.93
CA LYS A 11 30.53 32.93 -24.81
C LYS A 11 29.22 32.34 -24.24
N THR A 12 29.28 31.17 -23.59
CA THR A 12 28.15 30.57 -22.87
C THR A 12 28.59 29.91 -21.55
N MET A 13 29.45 30.57 -20.77
CA MET A 13 29.89 30.09 -19.44
C MET A 13 30.18 31.24 -18.47
N THR A 14 29.26 32.19 -18.35
CA THR A 14 29.50 33.39 -17.55
C THR A 14 28.22 33.71 -16.85
N GLY A 15 28.16 33.66 -15.51
CA GLY A 15 27.00 34.11 -14.73
C GLY A 15 26.50 35.48 -15.20
N SER A 16 25.62 35.46 -16.19
CA SER A 16 25.18 36.64 -16.92
C SER A 16 23.95 37.21 -16.22
N GLU A 17 23.57 38.44 -16.56
CA GLU A 17 22.32 39.01 -16.06
C GLU A 17 21.12 38.11 -16.39
N LEU A 18 21.15 37.40 -17.53
CA LEU A 18 20.10 36.47 -17.94
C LEU A 18 20.11 35.17 -17.12
N ASP A 19 21.28 34.63 -16.77
CA ASP A 19 21.37 33.46 -15.89
C ASP A 19 20.88 33.80 -14.49
N GLN A 20 21.27 34.96 -13.97
CA GLN A 20 20.81 35.44 -12.67
C GLN A 20 19.29 35.66 -12.66
N LEU A 21 18.73 36.25 -13.74
CA LEU A 21 17.29 36.39 -13.91
C LEU A 21 16.60 35.01 -13.94
N SER A 22 17.17 34.04 -14.64
CA SER A 22 16.64 32.67 -14.72
C SER A 22 16.61 31.97 -13.37
N ILE A 23 17.71 32.06 -12.61
CA ILE A 23 17.80 31.55 -11.23
C ILE A 23 16.72 32.18 -10.35
N ASN A 24 16.57 33.50 -10.43
CA ASN A 24 15.59 34.22 -9.64
C ASN A 24 14.14 33.90 -10.07
N THR A 25 13.88 33.70 -11.35
CA THR A 25 12.58 33.17 -11.84
C THR A 25 12.28 31.82 -11.21
N ILE A 26 13.27 30.91 -11.14
CA ILE A 26 13.08 29.59 -10.51
C ILE A 26 12.73 29.74 -9.02
N ARG A 27 13.50 30.54 -8.29
CA ARG A 27 13.28 30.81 -6.85
C ARG A 27 11.87 31.34 -6.59
N CYS A 28 11.50 32.42 -7.29
CA CYS A 28 10.19 33.07 -7.13
C CYS A 28 9.04 32.12 -7.50
N THR A 29 9.14 31.44 -8.65
CA THR A 29 8.07 30.55 -9.12
C THR A 29 7.88 29.37 -8.16
N ALA A 30 8.96 28.74 -7.70
CA ALA A 30 8.88 27.63 -6.75
C ALA A 30 8.26 28.07 -5.41
N ALA A 31 8.64 29.24 -4.89
CA ALA A 31 8.05 29.80 -3.68
C ALA A 31 6.55 30.15 -3.87
N GLU A 32 6.16 30.68 -5.04
CA GLU A 32 4.77 30.96 -5.38
C GLU A 32 3.92 29.70 -5.52
N MET A 33 4.45 28.61 -6.09
CA MET A 33 3.78 27.31 -6.14
C MET A 33 3.42 26.83 -4.73
N VAL A 34 4.39 26.85 -3.81
CA VAL A 34 4.20 26.43 -2.42
C VAL A 34 3.21 27.35 -1.70
N GLN A 35 3.32 28.67 -1.91
CA GLN A 35 2.42 29.66 -1.30
C GLN A 35 0.97 29.46 -1.77
N LYS A 36 0.77 29.26 -3.08
CA LYS A 36 -0.56 29.02 -3.65
C LYS A 36 -1.18 27.72 -3.16
N ALA A 37 -0.39 26.65 -3.08
CA ALA A 37 -0.84 25.37 -2.55
C ALA A 37 -1.07 25.40 -1.03
N LYS A 38 -0.54 26.41 -0.33
CA LYS A 38 -0.46 26.48 1.14
C LYS A 38 0.21 25.24 1.74
N SER A 39 1.08 24.61 0.97
CA SER A 39 1.70 23.32 1.27
C SER A 39 2.94 23.13 0.39
N GLY A 40 4.03 22.60 0.95
CA GLY A 40 5.26 22.30 0.22
C GLY A 40 6.50 22.90 0.86
N HIS A 41 7.62 22.77 0.14
CA HIS A 41 8.97 23.03 0.64
C HIS A 41 9.62 24.11 -0.22
N PRO A 42 9.68 25.37 0.21
CA PRO A 42 10.29 26.44 -0.59
C PRO A 42 11.81 26.53 -0.37
N GLY A 43 12.32 26.09 0.79
CA GLY A 43 13.71 26.28 1.21
C GLY A 43 14.73 25.68 0.23
N ALA A 44 14.69 24.36 0.04
CA ALA A 44 15.62 23.67 -0.85
C ALA A 44 15.48 24.13 -2.32
N PRO A 45 14.27 24.29 -2.92
CA PRO A 45 14.16 24.87 -4.25
C PRO A 45 14.83 26.24 -4.42
N MET A 46 14.78 27.10 -3.40
CA MET A 46 15.40 28.42 -3.45
C MET A 46 16.93 28.35 -3.38
N GLY A 47 17.48 27.50 -2.49
CA GLY A 47 18.93 27.28 -2.37
C GLY A 47 19.52 26.55 -3.59
N CYS A 48 18.84 25.51 -4.07
CA CYS A 48 19.27 24.68 -5.20
C CYS A 48 19.00 25.28 -6.59
N ALA A 49 18.32 26.45 -6.69
CA ALA A 49 18.01 27.06 -7.98
C ALA A 49 19.24 27.27 -8.90
N PRO A 50 20.42 27.72 -8.40
CA PRO A 50 21.63 27.85 -9.22
C PRO A 50 22.12 26.52 -9.79
N MET A 51 22.19 25.45 -8.99
CA MET A 51 22.64 24.14 -9.47
C MET A 51 21.63 23.48 -10.42
N GLY A 52 20.33 23.61 -10.14
CA GLY A 52 19.28 23.15 -11.05
C GLY A 52 19.32 23.86 -12.40
N HIS A 53 19.54 25.18 -12.38
CA HIS A 53 19.76 25.98 -13.59
C HIS A 53 21.03 25.57 -14.33
N ALA A 54 22.15 25.35 -13.64
CA ALA A 54 23.39 24.87 -14.24
C ALA A 54 23.19 23.58 -15.04
N LEU A 55 22.46 22.62 -14.47
CA LEU A 55 22.15 21.35 -15.11
C LEU A 55 21.26 21.53 -16.34
N TYR A 56 20.06 22.09 -16.17
CA TYR A 56 19.07 22.15 -17.26
C TYR A 56 19.40 23.19 -18.34
N ALA A 57 19.94 24.35 -17.98
CA ALA A 57 20.18 25.40 -18.98
C ALA A 57 21.50 25.19 -19.73
N HIS A 58 22.47 24.48 -19.16
CA HIS A 58 23.85 24.47 -19.67
C HIS A 58 24.48 23.08 -19.79
N ALA A 59 24.41 22.23 -18.75
CA ALA A 59 25.24 21.03 -18.68
C ALA A 59 24.62 19.75 -19.26
N MET A 60 23.32 19.53 -19.10
CA MET A 60 22.64 18.29 -19.51
C MET A 60 22.30 18.26 -20.99
N LYS A 61 22.44 17.08 -21.60
CA LYS A 61 21.88 16.72 -22.90
C LYS A 61 20.50 16.09 -22.74
N TYR A 62 19.42 16.83 -23.01
CA TYR A 62 18.06 16.28 -22.97
C TYR A 62 17.21 16.86 -24.10
N ASN A 63 16.20 16.12 -24.53
CA ASN A 63 15.21 16.61 -25.49
C ASN A 63 13.82 16.56 -24.84
N ALA A 64 13.33 17.70 -24.33
CA ALA A 64 12.01 17.76 -23.68
C ALA A 64 10.84 17.45 -24.64
N SER A 65 11.05 17.57 -25.95
CA SER A 65 10.08 17.14 -26.97
C SER A 65 10.12 15.64 -27.25
N ASN A 66 11.17 14.95 -26.82
CA ASN A 66 11.33 13.49 -26.86
C ASN A 66 11.92 12.97 -25.53
N PRO A 67 11.17 13.01 -24.42
CA PRO A 67 11.66 12.58 -23.11
C PRO A 67 12.09 11.11 -23.05
N SER A 68 11.63 10.27 -24.01
CA SER A 68 12.00 8.87 -24.11
C SER A 68 13.31 8.61 -24.87
N TRP A 69 14.00 9.66 -25.37
CA TRP A 69 15.32 9.51 -25.98
C TRP A 69 16.27 8.73 -25.06
N TRP A 70 16.72 7.56 -25.54
CA TRP A 70 17.37 6.58 -24.69
C TRP A 70 18.75 7.06 -24.20
N ASN A 71 19.52 7.77 -25.01
CA ASN A 71 20.85 8.30 -24.66
C ASN A 71 20.82 9.75 -24.13
N ARG A 72 19.68 10.22 -23.59
CA ARG A 72 19.60 11.52 -22.89
C ARG A 72 20.30 11.43 -21.52
N ASP A 73 20.84 12.54 -21.03
CA ASP A 73 21.31 12.60 -19.64
C ASP A 73 20.13 12.46 -18.68
N ARG A 74 20.31 11.65 -17.62
CA ARG A 74 19.28 11.37 -16.63
C ARG A 74 19.39 12.34 -15.46
N PHE A 75 18.26 12.78 -14.91
CA PHE A 75 18.23 13.62 -13.70
C PHE A 75 17.32 13.04 -12.62
N VAL A 76 17.87 12.91 -11.41
CA VAL A 76 17.13 12.45 -10.23
C VAL A 76 17.16 13.51 -9.12
N LEU A 77 16.00 13.98 -8.70
CA LEU A 77 15.87 14.80 -7.49
C LEU A 77 15.70 13.89 -6.27
N SER A 78 16.80 13.50 -5.62
CA SER A 78 16.80 12.57 -4.48
C SER A 78 16.14 13.17 -3.24
N ASN A 79 16.40 14.45 -2.96
CA ASN A 79 15.67 15.24 -1.97
C ASN A 79 14.29 15.65 -2.53
N GLY A 80 13.45 14.65 -2.84
CA GLY A 80 12.20 14.81 -3.60
C GLY A 80 11.20 15.80 -2.99
N HIS A 81 11.36 16.19 -1.73
CA HIS A 81 10.56 17.26 -1.13
C HIS A 81 10.75 18.61 -1.85
N ALA A 82 11.90 18.82 -2.51
CA ALA A 82 12.22 19.98 -3.33
C ALA A 82 11.60 19.95 -4.74
N CYS A 83 10.58 19.11 -4.97
CA CYS A 83 9.96 18.88 -6.29
C CYS A 83 9.51 20.14 -7.05
N ALA A 84 9.16 21.22 -6.34
CA ALA A 84 8.86 22.50 -6.98
C ALA A 84 10.02 22.99 -7.87
N LEU A 85 11.28 22.74 -7.48
CA LEU A 85 12.46 23.00 -8.30
C LEU A 85 12.39 22.23 -9.64
N GLN A 86 12.25 20.91 -9.57
CA GLN A 86 12.23 20.05 -10.76
C GLN A 86 11.07 20.42 -11.68
N TYR A 87 9.89 20.69 -11.13
CA TYR A 87 8.72 21.09 -11.91
C TYR A 87 8.93 22.42 -12.63
N VAL A 88 9.50 23.43 -11.96
CA VAL A 88 9.82 24.71 -12.63
C VAL A 88 10.88 24.51 -13.72
N LEU A 89 11.92 23.73 -13.45
CA LEU A 89 12.97 23.42 -14.44
C LEU A 89 12.39 22.70 -15.67
N MET A 90 11.51 21.71 -15.47
CA MET A 90 10.85 21.00 -16.57
C MET A 90 9.90 21.90 -17.37
N TYR A 91 9.16 22.80 -16.70
CA TYR A 91 8.36 23.81 -17.39
C TYR A 91 9.23 24.72 -18.27
N LEU A 92 10.32 25.26 -17.73
CA LEU A 92 11.23 26.13 -18.47
C LEU A 92 11.87 25.37 -19.64
N ALA A 93 12.29 24.12 -19.41
CA ALA A 93 12.87 23.23 -20.40
C ALA A 93 11.92 22.82 -21.54
N GLY A 94 10.61 23.08 -21.40
CA GLY A 94 9.62 22.87 -22.45
C GLY A 94 9.02 21.46 -22.49
N TYR A 95 8.97 20.75 -21.36
CA TYR A 95 8.28 19.46 -21.29
C TYR A 95 6.77 19.64 -21.51
N LYS A 96 6.20 18.91 -22.46
CA LYS A 96 4.81 19.09 -22.93
C LYS A 96 3.74 18.92 -21.84
N ASP A 97 4.01 18.07 -20.85
CA ASP A 97 3.04 17.66 -19.83
C ASP A 97 3.02 18.59 -18.60
N ILE A 98 3.82 19.65 -18.61
CA ILE A 98 3.91 20.63 -17.53
C ILE A 98 3.84 22.04 -18.10
N ASP A 99 2.66 22.64 -17.95
CA ASP A 99 2.41 24.05 -18.28
C ASP A 99 2.31 24.90 -17.00
N LEU A 100 2.06 26.20 -17.18
CA LEU A 100 1.94 27.13 -16.05
C LEU A 100 0.75 26.79 -15.14
N ASP A 101 -0.29 26.15 -15.67
CA ASP A 101 -1.46 25.76 -14.89
C ASP A 101 -1.17 24.52 -14.04
N GLN A 102 -0.33 23.59 -14.51
CA GLN A 102 0.22 22.53 -13.67
C GLN A 102 1.05 23.11 -12.52
N LEU A 103 1.91 24.11 -12.77
CA LEU A 103 2.66 24.77 -11.69
C LEU A 103 1.71 25.42 -10.66
N LYS A 104 0.67 26.12 -11.13
CA LYS A 104 -0.36 26.72 -10.28
C LYS A 104 -1.18 25.69 -9.48
N ASN A 105 -1.30 24.46 -9.98
CA ASN A 105 -2.05 23.37 -9.36
C ASN A 105 -1.17 22.39 -8.57
N PHE A 106 0.04 22.83 -8.21
CA PHE A 106 0.94 22.08 -7.33
C PHE A 106 0.21 21.53 -6.09
N ARG A 107 0.45 20.23 -5.80
CA ARG A 107 -0.16 19.50 -4.68
C ARG A 107 -1.68 19.42 -4.67
N GLN A 108 -2.34 19.73 -5.79
CA GLN A 108 -3.80 19.58 -5.90
C GLN A 108 -4.17 18.19 -6.42
N LEU A 109 -5.31 17.67 -5.98
CA LEU A 109 -5.81 16.36 -6.41
C LEU A 109 -5.96 16.32 -7.94
N GLY A 110 -5.35 15.31 -8.57
CA GLY A 110 -5.39 15.11 -10.02
C GLY A 110 -4.37 15.95 -10.82
N SER A 111 -3.54 16.76 -10.15
CA SER A 111 -2.43 17.44 -10.81
C SER A 111 -1.24 16.50 -11.04
N ARG A 112 -0.46 16.78 -12.10
CA ARG A 112 0.81 16.09 -12.38
C ARG A 112 1.97 16.61 -11.54
N THR A 113 1.84 17.81 -10.96
CA THR A 113 2.82 18.40 -10.04
C THR A 113 2.48 17.99 -8.60
N ALA A 114 2.69 16.70 -8.33
CA ALA A 114 2.41 16.07 -7.04
C ALA A 114 3.29 16.62 -5.90
N GLY A 115 3.00 16.22 -4.66
CA GLY A 115 3.76 16.69 -3.50
C GLY A 115 5.22 16.21 -3.45
N HIS A 116 5.52 15.16 -4.19
CA HIS A 116 6.85 14.61 -4.49
C HIS A 116 6.83 14.09 -5.94
N PRO A 117 7.98 13.94 -6.63
CA PRO A 117 8.01 13.49 -8.02
C PRO A 117 7.53 12.04 -8.10
N GLU A 118 6.57 11.78 -9.00
CA GLU A 118 6.05 10.45 -9.30
C GLU A 118 6.24 10.19 -10.79
N ARG A 119 7.07 9.19 -11.15
CA ARG A 119 7.44 8.93 -12.56
C ARG A 119 6.24 8.59 -13.44
N GLU A 120 5.21 7.98 -12.84
CA GLU A 120 3.99 7.55 -13.54
C GLU A 120 3.07 8.72 -13.91
N LEU A 121 3.24 9.90 -13.29
CA LEU A 121 2.39 11.08 -13.53
C LEU A 121 2.97 12.05 -14.57
N LEU A 122 4.30 12.09 -14.71
CA LEU A 122 4.97 13.11 -15.51
C LEU A 122 6.16 12.53 -16.28
N GLU A 123 6.02 12.48 -17.61
CA GLU A 123 7.09 12.06 -18.52
C GLU A 123 8.33 12.95 -18.35
N GLY A 124 9.51 12.35 -18.20
CA GLY A 124 10.76 13.05 -17.89
C GLY A 124 11.15 13.06 -16.41
N VAL A 125 10.26 12.64 -15.50
CA VAL A 125 10.65 12.25 -14.13
C VAL A 125 11.16 10.80 -14.20
N GLU A 126 12.46 10.59 -13.96
CA GLU A 126 13.09 9.28 -14.10
C GLU A 126 12.54 8.25 -13.10
N VAL A 127 12.49 8.65 -11.83
CA VAL A 127 12.11 7.81 -10.70
C VAL A 127 11.24 8.57 -9.71
N THR A 128 10.39 7.85 -9.00
CA THR A 128 9.58 8.39 -7.91
C THR A 128 10.46 8.58 -6.67
N THR A 129 10.55 9.80 -6.16
CA THR A 129 11.34 10.14 -4.96
C THR A 129 10.46 10.75 -3.87
N GLY A 130 11.02 11.03 -2.70
CA GLY A 130 10.29 11.51 -1.52
C GLY A 130 10.78 10.81 -0.27
N PRO A 131 10.70 9.47 -0.20
CA PRO A 131 11.46 8.71 0.79
C PRO A 131 12.96 8.95 0.54
N LEU A 132 13.65 9.51 1.54
CA LEU A 132 15.02 9.99 1.40
C LEU A 132 16.00 8.83 1.18
N GLY A 133 17.15 9.12 0.55
CA GLY A 133 18.17 8.13 0.19
C GLY A 133 17.82 7.24 -1.02
N GLN A 134 16.53 7.10 -1.38
CA GLN A 134 16.10 6.29 -2.53
C GLN A 134 16.60 6.85 -3.86
N GLY A 135 16.41 8.14 -4.11
CA GLY A 135 16.73 8.74 -5.41
C GLY A 135 18.20 8.65 -5.78
N ILE A 136 19.13 8.97 -4.87
CA ILE A 136 20.57 8.79 -5.10
C ILE A 136 20.91 7.32 -5.35
N SER A 137 20.26 6.39 -4.64
CA SER A 137 20.43 4.95 -4.86
C SER A 137 19.85 4.47 -6.21
N ASN A 138 18.75 5.06 -6.67
CA ASN A 138 18.22 4.82 -8.00
C ASN A 138 19.15 5.39 -9.09
N ALA A 139 19.79 6.55 -8.84
CA ALA A 139 20.76 7.14 -9.75
C ALA A 139 21.97 6.22 -9.96
N VAL A 140 22.41 5.50 -8.94
CA VAL A 140 23.41 4.43 -9.08
C VAL A 140 22.92 3.35 -10.06
N GLY A 141 21.65 2.93 -9.96
CA GLY A 141 21.06 1.97 -10.91
C GLY A 141 20.97 2.49 -12.35
N LEU A 142 20.61 3.76 -12.54
CA LEU A 142 20.61 4.40 -13.86
C LEU A 142 22.03 4.43 -14.47
N ALA A 143 23.05 4.71 -13.67
CA ALA A 143 24.45 4.71 -14.10
C ALA A 143 24.98 3.30 -14.40
N ILE A 144 24.59 2.28 -13.62
CA ILE A 144 24.91 0.87 -13.91
C ILE A 144 24.29 0.44 -15.24
N ALA A 145 23.04 0.81 -15.50
CA ALA A 145 22.35 0.49 -16.75
C ALA A 145 23.04 1.10 -17.97
N GLU A 146 23.44 2.38 -17.88
CA GLU A 146 24.21 3.05 -18.93
C GLU A 146 25.56 2.36 -19.17
N ALA A 147 26.35 2.13 -18.11
CA ALA A 147 27.65 1.49 -18.22
C ALA A 147 27.56 0.07 -18.80
N ASN A 148 26.52 -0.69 -18.45
CA ASN A 148 26.28 -2.01 -19.03
C ASN A 148 25.94 -1.94 -20.53
N LEU A 149 25.04 -1.05 -20.94
CA LEU A 149 24.71 -0.90 -22.36
C LEU A 149 25.89 -0.38 -23.17
N ALA A 150 26.64 0.58 -22.63
CA ALA A 150 27.85 1.10 -23.25
C ALA A 150 28.88 -0.02 -23.48
N ALA A 151 29.19 -0.81 -22.44
CA ALA A 151 30.12 -1.93 -22.54
C ALA A 151 29.62 -3.06 -23.47
N THR A 152 28.31 -3.22 -23.61
CA THR A 152 27.71 -4.28 -24.44
C THR A 152 27.63 -3.89 -25.92
N TYR A 153 27.22 -2.65 -26.22
CA TYR A 153 26.80 -2.25 -27.56
C TYR A 153 27.67 -1.20 -28.23
N ASN A 154 28.46 -0.41 -27.49
CA ASN A 154 29.38 0.51 -28.13
C ASN A 154 30.44 -0.26 -28.92
N ARG A 155 30.87 0.33 -30.04
CA ARG A 155 31.91 -0.19 -30.94
C ARG A 155 32.76 0.99 -31.40
N ASP A 156 33.93 0.71 -31.99
CA ASP A 156 34.79 1.76 -32.54
C ASP A 156 34.02 2.61 -33.56
N GLY A 157 33.91 3.92 -33.30
CA GLY A 157 33.14 4.85 -34.12
C GLY A 157 31.62 4.86 -33.88
N TYR A 158 31.12 4.07 -32.93
CA TYR A 158 29.70 3.96 -32.55
C TYR A 158 29.52 3.99 -31.04
N GLU A 159 29.60 5.19 -30.45
CA GLU A 159 29.22 5.43 -29.06
C GLU A 159 27.71 5.65 -28.94
N ILE A 160 26.95 4.55 -28.87
CA ILE A 160 25.49 4.60 -28.78
C ILE A 160 25.03 5.01 -27.38
N PHE A 161 25.74 4.60 -26.34
CA PHE A 161 25.46 4.97 -24.95
C PHE A 161 26.66 5.68 -24.34
N ASN A 162 26.45 6.94 -23.94
CA ASN A 162 27.46 7.80 -23.29
C ASN A 162 26.82 8.94 -22.49
N ASN A 163 25.61 8.69 -21.97
CA ASN A 163 24.86 9.68 -21.22
C ASN A 163 25.33 9.73 -19.76
N TYR A 164 25.24 10.90 -19.16
CA TYR A 164 25.47 11.07 -17.72
C TYR A 164 24.20 10.79 -16.93
N THR A 165 24.38 10.46 -15.65
CA THR A 165 23.33 10.47 -14.64
C THR A 165 23.66 11.52 -13.59
N TYR A 166 22.80 12.52 -13.46
CA TYR A 166 22.89 13.55 -12.44
C TYR A 166 21.89 13.30 -11.33
N ALA A 167 22.30 13.56 -10.09
CA ALA A 167 21.36 13.63 -8.97
C ALA A 167 21.59 14.89 -8.14
N ILE A 168 20.51 15.47 -7.61
CA ILE A 168 20.59 16.42 -6.49
C ILE A 168 20.14 15.69 -5.23
N CYS A 169 20.93 15.75 -4.17
CA CYS A 169 20.59 15.22 -2.85
C CYS A 169 20.80 16.30 -1.77
N GLY A 170 20.34 16.03 -0.56
CA GLY A 170 20.58 16.88 0.62
C GLY A 170 20.93 16.03 1.83
N ASP A 171 21.12 16.66 2.98
CA ASP A 171 21.57 16.04 4.24
C ASP A 171 20.80 14.76 4.59
N GLY A 172 19.47 14.85 4.60
CA GLY A 172 18.63 13.70 4.95
C GLY A 172 18.73 12.52 3.97
N CYS A 173 19.18 12.72 2.73
CA CYS A 173 19.50 11.59 1.85
C CYS A 173 20.81 10.90 2.26
N LEU A 174 21.77 11.67 2.78
CA LEU A 174 23.10 11.21 3.15
C LEU A 174 23.16 10.62 4.56
N GLU A 175 22.20 10.96 5.43
CA GLU A 175 21.95 10.30 6.73
C GLU A 175 21.35 8.89 6.56
N GLU A 176 20.55 8.67 5.51
CA GLU A 176 19.88 7.39 5.27
C GLU A 176 20.87 6.30 4.87
N GLY A 177 20.87 5.18 5.60
CA GLY A 177 21.82 4.08 5.42
C GLY A 177 21.84 3.48 4.01
N ILE A 178 20.69 3.47 3.34
CA ILE A 178 20.56 3.01 1.94
C ILE A 178 21.49 3.77 0.98
N SER A 179 21.71 5.07 1.21
CA SER A 179 22.58 5.87 0.35
C SER A 179 24.03 5.42 0.48
N SER A 180 24.47 5.07 1.69
CA SER A 180 25.80 4.54 1.94
C SER A 180 25.99 3.17 1.28
N GLU A 181 24.98 2.30 1.33
CA GLU A 181 25.00 1.02 0.61
C GLU A 181 25.20 1.21 -0.89
N ALA A 182 24.35 2.02 -1.52
CA ALA A 182 24.39 2.21 -2.97
C ALA A 182 25.63 3.00 -3.43
N CYS A 183 26.06 4.02 -2.69
CA CYS A 183 27.24 4.80 -3.05
C CYS A 183 28.54 3.99 -2.91
N ALA A 184 28.62 3.06 -1.95
CA ALA A 184 29.74 2.13 -1.87
C ALA A 184 29.83 1.23 -3.12
N ILE A 185 28.69 0.75 -3.64
CA ILE A 185 28.65 -0.02 -4.91
C ILE A 185 29.09 0.86 -6.09
N ALA A 186 28.61 2.10 -6.18
CA ALA A 186 28.95 3.01 -7.27
C ALA A 186 30.47 3.27 -7.36
N GLY A 187 31.12 3.49 -6.22
CA GLY A 187 32.57 3.66 -6.17
C GLY A 187 33.33 2.37 -6.44
N HIS A 188 32.83 1.22 -5.96
CA HIS A 188 33.39 -0.09 -6.29
C HIS A 188 33.41 -0.34 -7.81
N PHE A 189 32.31 -0.06 -8.52
CA PHE A 189 32.24 -0.18 -9.98
C PHE A 189 32.93 0.96 -10.74
N GLY A 190 33.29 2.06 -10.10
CA GLY A 190 33.97 3.18 -10.77
C GLY A 190 33.08 3.91 -11.77
N LEU A 191 31.81 4.15 -11.42
CA LEU A 191 30.79 4.74 -12.31
C LEU A 191 31.06 6.23 -12.62
N GLY A 192 32.00 6.52 -13.52
CA GLY A 192 32.43 7.89 -13.89
C GLY A 192 31.35 8.80 -14.49
N HIS A 193 30.27 8.22 -15.01
CA HIS A 193 29.13 8.99 -15.55
C HIS A 193 28.07 9.35 -14.49
N LEU A 194 28.30 9.03 -13.22
CA LEU A 194 27.44 9.44 -12.10
C LEU A 194 28.00 10.69 -11.42
N ILE A 195 27.22 11.78 -11.46
CA ILE A 195 27.58 13.07 -10.83
C ILE A 195 26.47 13.48 -9.87
N VAL A 196 26.78 13.56 -8.59
CA VAL A 196 25.85 13.96 -7.52
C VAL A 196 26.18 15.37 -7.07
N LEU A 197 25.19 16.27 -7.05
CA LEU A 197 25.28 17.59 -6.46
C LEU A 197 24.59 17.52 -5.10
N TYR A 198 25.38 17.70 -4.04
CA TYR A 198 24.90 17.68 -2.66
C TYR A 198 24.62 19.11 -2.20
N ASP A 199 23.36 19.38 -1.87
CA ASP A 199 22.90 20.59 -1.20
C ASP A 199 23.38 20.62 0.27
N ASP A 200 24.61 21.09 0.47
CA ASP A 200 25.28 21.23 1.76
C ASP A 200 24.84 22.55 2.40
N ASN A 201 23.64 22.54 2.99
CA ASN A 201 23.00 23.74 3.53
C ASN A 201 22.95 23.79 5.07
N ASN A 202 23.43 22.73 5.72
CA ASN A 202 23.51 22.55 7.18
C ASN A 202 22.16 22.57 7.91
N ILE A 203 21.03 22.32 7.23
CA ILE A 203 19.68 22.36 7.82
C ILE A 203 18.84 21.13 7.45
N THR A 204 18.35 20.44 8.47
CA THR A 204 17.29 19.43 8.36
C THR A 204 15.97 19.96 8.94
N ILE A 205 14.95 19.10 9.07
CA ILE A 205 13.65 19.50 9.64
C ILE A 205 13.79 20.01 11.08
N ASP A 206 14.63 19.34 11.89
CA ASP A 206 14.71 19.63 13.32
C ASP A 206 15.64 20.80 13.64
N GLY A 207 16.41 21.29 12.67
CA GLY A 207 17.29 22.44 12.85
C GLY A 207 18.60 22.30 12.09
N ASN A 208 19.66 22.80 12.71
CA ASN A 208 21.01 22.68 12.16
C ASN A 208 21.51 21.23 12.25
N THR A 209 22.27 20.79 11.23
CA THR A 209 22.85 19.44 11.15
C THR A 209 23.75 19.10 12.34
N ASP A 210 24.34 20.07 13.03
CA ASP A 210 25.15 19.87 14.24
C ASP A 210 24.44 19.06 15.34
N ILE A 211 23.10 18.99 15.30
CA ILE A 211 22.29 18.24 16.26
C ILE A 211 22.43 16.71 16.06
N ALA A 212 22.58 16.23 14.82
CA ALA A 212 22.49 14.79 14.50
C ALA A 212 23.40 14.29 13.36
N PHE A 213 24.02 15.18 12.60
CA PHE A 213 24.79 14.88 11.39
C PHE A 213 26.07 15.72 11.31
N THR A 214 27.13 15.23 11.97
CA THR A 214 28.43 15.92 12.12
C THR A 214 29.60 15.14 11.52
N GLU A 215 29.30 14.12 10.70
CA GLU A 215 30.31 13.32 10.03
C GLU A 215 31.02 14.08 8.90
N ASP A 216 32.23 13.64 8.56
CA ASP A 216 32.99 14.21 7.46
C ASP A 216 32.59 13.55 6.14
N ILE A 217 31.69 14.22 5.40
CA ILE A 217 31.18 13.74 4.10
C ILE A 217 32.29 13.58 3.08
N THR A 218 33.28 14.47 3.09
CA THR A 218 34.42 14.38 2.18
C THR A 218 35.17 13.06 2.42
N LYS A 219 35.55 12.78 3.68
CA LYS A 219 36.26 11.55 4.03
C LYS A 219 35.41 10.30 3.78
N ARG A 220 34.10 10.34 4.05
CA ARG A 220 33.21 9.19 3.79
C ARG A 220 33.20 8.83 2.30
N PHE A 221 33.01 9.82 1.42
CA PHE A 221 32.95 9.58 -0.01
C PHE A 221 34.32 9.23 -0.63
N GLU A 222 35.41 9.85 -0.17
CA GLU A 222 36.77 9.43 -0.54
C GLU A 222 37.03 7.96 -0.15
N GLY A 223 36.61 7.56 1.05
CA GLY A 223 36.69 6.17 1.52
C GLY A 223 35.90 5.19 0.66
N MET A 224 34.80 5.65 0.06
CA MET A 224 34.00 4.89 -0.90
C MET A 224 34.55 4.94 -2.34
N GLN A 225 35.73 5.52 -2.59
CA GLN A 225 36.33 5.67 -3.94
C GLN A 225 35.61 6.66 -4.87
N TRP A 226 35.05 7.74 -4.32
CA TRP A 226 34.47 8.83 -5.12
C TRP A 226 35.47 9.97 -5.33
N GLN A 227 35.29 10.72 -6.42
CA GLN A 227 35.84 12.08 -6.49
C GLN A 227 34.95 12.99 -5.64
N VAL A 228 35.56 13.81 -4.78
CA VAL A 228 34.86 14.84 -4.01
C VAL A 228 35.31 16.21 -4.51
N LEU A 229 34.36 17.02 -4.95
CA LEU A 229 34.57 18.40 -5.37
C LEU A 229 33.74 19.33 -4.48
N GLU A 230 34.08 20.61 -4.47
CA GLU A 230 33.43 21.59 -3.61
C GLU A 230 33.20 22.91 -4.35
N VAL A 231 32.03 23.51 -4.11
CA VAL A 231 31.64 24.84 -4.54
C VAL A 231 31.31 25.65 -3.28
N ALA A 232 32.14 26.65 -2.96
CA ALA A 232 32.02 27.42 -1.72
C ALA A 232 30.84 28.41 -1.69
N LYS A 233 30.34 28.83 -2.85
CA LYS A 233 29.29 29.85 -2.99
C LYS A 233 28.16 29.38 -3.90
N GLY A 234 27.51 28.29 -3.52
CA GLY A 234 26.45 27.66 -4.29
C GLY A 234 25.23 28.56 -4.56
N ASP A 235 24.98 29.56 -3.70
CA ASP A 235 23.86 30.50 -3.85
C ASP A 235 23.99 31.44 -5.06
N SER A 236 25.21 31.67 -5.56
CA SER A 236 25.49 32.73 -6.55
C SER A 236 26.57 32.41 -7.58
N ASP A 237 27.51 31.51 -7.31
CA ASP A 237 28.65 31.24 -8.21
C ASP A 237 28.33 30.14 -9.22
N LEU A 238 27.46 30.46 -10.18
CA LEU A 238 27.10 29.54 -11.26
C LEU A 238 28.30 29.08 -12.09
N THR A 239 29.32 29.94 -12.22
CA THR A 239 30.52 29.65 -13.03
C THR A 239 31.32 28.53 -12.39
N ASP A 240 31.51 28.56 -11.06
CA ASP A 240 32.20 27.50 -10.34
C ASP A 240 31.41 26.18 -10.34
N ILE A 241 30.07 26.23 -10.18
CA ILE A 241 29.21 25.03 -10.31
C ILE A 241 29.43 24.34 -11.66
N LEU A 242 29.38 25.10 -12.76
CA LEU A 242 29.60 24.56 -14.10
C LEU A 242 31.03 24.06 -14.28
N ALA A 243 32.04 24.76 -13.75
CA ALA A 243 33.42 24.32 -13.80
C ALA A 243 33.63 22.99 -13.08
N LYS A 244 32.98 22.78 -11.92
CA LYS A 244 33.03 21.52 -11.16
C LYS A 244 32.28 20.38 -11.84
N ILE A 245 31.17 20.66 -12.53
CA ILE A 245 30.53 19.65 -13.38
C ILE A 245 31.47 19.22 -14.52
N GLU A 246 32.12 20.16 -15.19
CA GLU A 246 33.08 19.84 -16.27
C GLU A 246 34.38 19.20 -15.75
N GLU A 247 34.76 19.46 -14.50
CA GLU A 247 35.84 18.74 -13.81
C GLU A 247 35.43 17.29 -13.50
N ALA A 248 34.20 17.08 -13.00
CA ALA A 248 33.64 15.76 -12.73
C ALA A 248 33.59 14.87 -13.99
N LYS A 249 33.15 15.44 -15.13
CA LYS A 249 33.12 14.72 -16.42
C LYS A 249 34.48 14.22 -16.92
N LYS A 250 35.59 14.77 -16.41
CA LYS A 250 36.95 14.30 -16.74
C LYS A 250 37.38 13.10 -15.90
N CYS A 251 36.72 12.85 -14.77
CA CYS A 251 36.97 11.70 -13.92
C CYS A 251 36.13 10.51 -14.40
N THR A 252 36.67 9.72 -15.33
CA THR A 252 35.90 8.63 -15.96
C THR A 252 35.95 7.31 -15.19
N ASP A 253 36.80 7.21 -14.16
CA ASP A 253 37.06 5.98 -13.39
C ASP A 253 36.41 5.98 -11.98
N LYS A 254 35.74 7.08 -11.60
CA LYS A 254 35.08 7.24 -10.29
C LYS A 254 33.81 8.07 -10.40
N PRO A 255 32.73 7.71 -9.68
CA PRO A 255 31.62 8.62 -9.50
C PRO A 255 32.05 9.88 -8.74
N THR A 256 31.37 10.99 -8.99
CA THR A 256 31.70 12.29 -8.38
C THR A 256 30.58 12.82 -7.51
N ILE A 257 30.92 13.31 -6.32
CA ILE A 257 30.04 14.12 -5.49
C ILE A 257 30.58 15.56 -5.43
N ILE A 258 29.75 16.53 -5.71
CA ILE A 258 30.05 17.96 -5.64
C ILE A 258 29.29 18.52 -4.44
N LYS A 259 30.01 18.88 -3.38
CA LYS A 259 29.46 19.60 -2.23
C LYS A 259 29.19 21.04 -2.64
N VAL A 260 27.92 21.42 -2.69
CA VAL A 260 27.52 22.77 -3.07
C VAL A 260 26.99 23.46 -1.83
N HIS A 261 27.78 24.39 -1.29
CA HIS A 261 27.41 25.13 -0.09
C HIS A 261 26.31 26.14 -0.42
N THR A 262 25.11 25.94 0.11
CA THR A 262 23.96 26.83 -0.13
C THR A 262 23.36 27.35 1.17
N THR A 263 22.51 28.37 1.04
CA THR A 263 21.64 28.81 2.12
C THR A 263 20.21 28.33 1.85
N ILE A 264 19.67 27.47 2.71
CA ILE A 264 18.26 27.04 2.59
C ILE A 264 17.33 28.27 2.62
N GLY A 265 16.41 28.36 1.65
CA GLY A 265 15.49 29.49 1.53
C GLY A 265 16.15 30.82 1.18
N PHE A 266 17.31 30.82 0.52
CA PHE A 266 18.05 32.01 0.12
C PHE A 266 17.14 33.15 -0.41
N GLY A 267 17.25 34.32 0.22
CA GLY A 267 16.44 35.52 -0.03
C GLY A 267 15.29 35.73 0.97
N SER A 268 14.82 34.68 1.65
CA SER A 268 13.78 34.81 2.70
C SER A 268 14.34 35.48 3.96
N ALA A 269 13.49 36.22 4.68
CA ALA A 269 13.82 36.71 6.03
C ALA A 269 14.12 35.58 7.03
N LYS A 270 13.75 34.34 6.70
CA LYS A 270 13.95 33.12 7.50
C LYS A 270 15.01 32.18 6.90
N GLN A 271 15.77 32.62 5.89
CA GLN A 271 16.82 31.83 5.25
C GLN A 271 17.81 31.27 6.27
N GLY A 272 18.40 30.10 5.98
CA GLY A 272 19.36 29.45 6.88
C GLY A 272 18.74 28.86 8.15
N THR A 273 17.42 28.66 8.18
CA THR A 273 16.72 28.06 9.32
C THR A 273 15.78 26.94 8.88
N SER A 274 15.49 25.98 9.77
CA SER A 274 14.52 24.91 9.46
C SER A 274 13.09 25.43 9.21
N LYS A 275 12.79 26.69 9.56
CA LYS A 275 11.47 27.32 9.35
C LYS A 275 11.10 27.48 7.87
N VAL A 276 12.08 27.47 6.96
CA VAL A 276 11.84 27.51 5.51
C VAL A 276 11.85 26.12 4.85
N HIS A 277 12.09 25.05 5.62
CA HIS A 277 12.19 23.70 5.06
C HIS A 277 10.86 23.25 4.45
N GLY A 278 9.78 23.17 5.25
CA GLY A 278 8.54 22.48 4.86
C GLY A 278 7.26 23.28 5.04
N SER A 279 7.33 24.61 5.00
CA SER A 279 6.15 25.47 5.10
C SER A 279 6.24 26.65 4.13
N PRO A 280 5.09 27.15 3.63
CA PRO A 280 5.05 28.38 2.84
C PRO A 280 5.72 29.55 3.57
N LEU A 281 6.33 30.46 2.81
CA LEU A 281 7.04 31.61 3.38
C LEU A 281 6.08 32.56 4.13
N GLY A 282 4.87 32.72 3.59
CA GLY A 282 3.92 33.77 3.97
C GLY A 282 3.95 34.93 2.97
N ASP A 283 2.83 35.63 2.82
CA ASP A 283 2.63 36.63 1.76
C ASP A 283 3.63 37.79 1.85
N GLU A 284 3.93 38.26 3.07
CA GLU A 284 4.90 39.36 3.30
C GLU A 284 6.33 38.96 2.90
N ASP A 285 6.78 37.79 3.34
CA ASP A 285 8.14 37.31 3.08
C ASP A 285 8.31 36.98 1.59
N LEU A 286 7.31 36.38 0.95
CA LEU A 286 7.30 36.15 -0.49
C LEU A 286 7.36 37.47 -1.28
N ALA A 287 6.59 38.48 -0.89
CA ALA A 287 6.64 39.79 -1.54
C ALA A 287 8.02 40.45 -1.41
N ASN A 288 8.68 40.29 -0.26
CA ASN A 288 10.04 40.79 -0.03
C ASN A 288 11.08 40.04 -0.87
N VAL A 289 11.00 38.71 -0.93
CA VAL A 289 11.83 37.86 -1.79
C VAL A 289 11.74 38.31 -3.25
N LYS A 290 10.52 38.52 -3.75
CA LYS A 290 10.29 38.98 -5.14
C LYS A 290 10.95 40.32 -5.40
N LYS A 291 10.75 41.31 -4.52
CA LYS A 291 11.41 42.63 -4.63
C LYS A 291 12.93 42.51 -4.64
N GLN A 292 13.50 41.72 -3.74
CA GLN A 292 14.96 41.51 -3.65
C GLN A 292 15.54 40.91 -4.93
N PHE A 293 14.77 40.05 -5.60
CA PHE A 293 15.18 39.39 -6.83
C PHE A 293 14.77 40.14 -8.12
N GLY A 294 14.22 41.35 -8.00
CA GLY A 294 13.87 42.21 -9.13
C GLY A 294 12.51 41.92 -9.76
N PHE A 295 11.62 41.20 -9.06
CA PHE A 295 10.26 40.88 -9.50
C PHE A 295 9.22 41.78 -8.84
N ASP A 296 8.13 42.04 -9.56
CA ASP A 296 6.97 42.76 -9.02
C ASP A 296 6.23 41.88 -8.00
N PRO A 297 6.11 42.29 -6.73
CA PRO A 297 5.41 41.50 -5.71
C PRO A 297 3.95 41.19 -6.08
N GLU A 298 3.27 42.07 -6.84
CA GLU A 298 1.85 41.95 -7.19
C GLU A 298 1.58 41.01 -8.37
N LYS A 299 2.60 40.68 -9.18
CA LYS A 299 2.43 39.78 -10.34
C LYS A 299 2.70 38.33 -9.97
N HIS A 300 1.73 37.44 -10.19
CA HIS A 300 1.89 36.03 -9.83
C HIS A 300 2.31 35.15 -11.01
N PHE A 301 3.23 34.22 -10.75
CA PHE A 301 3.76 33.28 -11.74
C PHE A 301 4.31 34.00 -12.99
N GLU A 302 5.03 35.11 -12.77
CA GLU A 302 5.67 35.88 -13.85
C GLU A 302 6.91 35.15 -14.35
N ILE A 303 6.90 34.79 -15.63
CA ILE A 303 8.02 34.14 -16.31
C ILE A 303 8.54 35.09 -17.42
N PRO A 304 9.73 35.69 -17.26
CA PRO A 304 10.28 36.59 -18.26
C PRO A 304 10.51 35.90 -19.61
N ALA A 305 10.27 36.64 -20.70
CA ALA A 305 10.37 36.09 -22.05
C ALA A 305 11.82 35.72 -22.42
N GLU A 306 12.81 36.43 -21.88
CA GLU A 306 14.23 36.16 -22.09
C GLU A 306 14.63 34.83 -21.44
N VAL A 307 14.08 34.51 -20.26
CA VAL A 307 14.31 33.23 -19.57
C VAL A 307 13.76 32.08 -20.40
N LEU A 308 12.54 32.20 -20.92
CA LEU A 308 11.98 31.20 -21.84
C LEU A 308 12.82 31.07 -23.12
N SER A 309 13.40 32.17 -23.62
CA SER A 309 14.29 32.15 -24.80
C SER A 309 15.60 31.38 -24.54
N LEU A 310 16.18 31.54 -23.34
CA LEU A 310 17.37 30.79 -22.92
C LEU A 310 17.09 29.27 -22.91
N TYR A 311 16.01 28.84 -22.27
CA TYR A 311 15.69 27.41 -22.20
C TYR A 311 15.20 26.83 -23.54
N LYS A 312 14.57 27.63 -24.41
CA LYS A 312 14.33 27.23 -25.81
C LYS A 312 15.65 26.94 -26.54
N SER A 313 16.69 27.72 -26.26
CA SER A 313 18.03 27.46 -26.81
C SER A 313 18.63 26.18 -26.24
N ALA A 314 18.43 25.88 -24.95
CA ALA A 314 18.84 24.60 -24.35
C ALA A 314 18.12 23.40 -24.98
N LEU A 315 16.80 23.49 -25.18
CA LEU A 315 16.00 22.49 -25.90
C LEU A 315 16.53 22.28 -27.33
N ALA A 316 16.84 23.35 -28.06
CA ALA A 316 17.36 23.25 -29.42
C ALA A 316 18.71 22.51 -29.49
N ARG A 317 19.61 22.73 -28.51
CA ARG A 317 20.86 21.93 -28.41
C ARG A 317 20.57 20.46 -28.20
N GLY A 318 19.60 20.15 -27.35
CA GLY A 318 19.15 18.79 -27.09
C GLY A 318 18.51 18.09 -28.29
N GLN A 319 17.72 18.81 -29.07
CA GLN A 319 17.12 18.32 -30.31
C GLN A 319 18.20 18.00 -31.36
N GLU A 320 19.23 18.83 -31.49
CA GLU A 320 20.35 18.54 -32.39
C GLU A 320 21.13 17.32 -31.91
N ALA A 321 21.46 17.23 -30.61
CA ALA A 321 22.16 16.06 -30.06
C ALA A 321 21.35 14.75 -30.23
N ASN A 322 20.02 14.80 -30.04
CA ASN A 322 19.15 13.65 -30.31
C ASN A 322 19.19 13.28 -31.79
N LYS A 323 19.13 14.25 -32.71
CA LYS A 323 19.17 14.00 -34.16
C LYS A 323 20.51 13.41 -34.60
N GLU A 324 21.62 13.89 -34.05
CA GLU A 324 22.96 13.33 -34.27
C GLU A 324 23.03 11.87 -33.79
N TRP A 325 22.45 11.59 -32.61
CA TRP A 325 22.34 10.23 -32.08
C TRP A 325 21.46 9.33 -32.95
N ASP A 326 20.31 9.80 -33.43
CA ASP A 326 19.44 9.03 -34.34
C ASP A 326 20.18 8.68 -35.64
N ALA A 327 20.96 9.61 -36.18
CA ALA A 327 21.79 9.38 -37.36
C ALA A 327 22.93 8.38 -37.09
N LEU A 328 23.53 8.40 -35.90
CA LEU A 328 24.53 7.42 -35.48
C LEU A 328 23.90 6.03 -35.32
N LEU A 329 22.74 5.95 -34.68
CA LEU A 329 21.99 4.71 -34.47
C LEU A 329 21.56 4.09 -35.81
N ALA A 330 21.16 4.90 -36.79
CA ALA A 330 20.85 4.42 -38.14
C ALA A 330 22.08 3.76 -38.81
N LYS A 331 23.26 4.37 -38.70
CA LYS A 331 24.51 3.76 -39.20
C LYS A 331 24.88 2.50 -38.41
N TYR A 332 24.61 2.47 -37.12
CA TYR A 332 24.81 1.28 -36.28
C TYR A 332 23.89 0.14 -36.72
N ALA A 333 22.65 0.43 -37.09
CA ALA A 333 21.71 -0.56 -37.62
C ALA A 333 22.21 -1.25 -38.90
N GLU A 334 22.88 -0.50 -39.78
CA GLU A 334 23.48 -1.05 -41.00
C GLU A 334 24.72 -1.90 -40.69
N ALA A 335 25.56 -1.47 -39.75
CA ALA A 335 26.82 -2.14 -39.41
C ALA A 335 26.65 -3.35 -38.47
N TYR A 336 25.68 -3.30 -37.54
CA TYR A 336 25.44 -4.28 -36.48
C TYR A 336 23.93 -4.62 -36.40
N PRO A 337 23.36 -5.23 -37.46
CA PRO A 337 21.91 -5.42 -37.57
C PRO A 337 21.33 -6.34 -36.48
N THR A 338 22.11 -7.30 -35.98
CA THR A 338 21.66 -8.22 -34.91
C THR A 338 21.55 -7.49 -33.58
N GLU A 339 22.60 -6.78 -33.16
CA GLU A 339 22.62 -5.98 -31.94
C GLU A 339 21.59 -4.86 -31.98
N TYR A 340 21.42 -4.20 -33.13
CA TYR A 340 20.40 -3.18 -33.32
C TYR A 340 18.98 -3.75 -33.17
N ALA A 341 18.69 -4.89 -33.80
CA ALA A 341 17.39 -5.55 -33.67
C ALA A 341 17.09 -5.92 -32.21
N GLU A 342 18.11 -6.37 -31.47
CA GLU A 342 17.99 -6.64 -30.04
C GLU A 342 17.72 -5.37 -29.23
N LEU A 343 18.44 -4.28 -29.46
CA LEU A 343 18.21 -2.99 -28.80
C LEU A 343 16.79 -2.47 -29.04
N VAL A 344 16.31 -2.52 -30.29
CA VAL A 344 14.94 -2.09 -30.65
C VAL A 344 13.88 -2.96 -29.99
N ARG A 345 14.10 -4.28 -29.89
CA ARG A 345 13.20 -5.19 -29.20
C ARG A 345 13.15 -4.87 -27.69
N ARG A 346 14.33 -4.70 -27.07
CA ARG A 346 14.47 -4.38 -25.65
C ARG A 346 13.84 -3.04 -25.30
N SER A 347 14.02 -2.00 -26.13
CA SER A 347 13.44 -0.67 -25.88
C SER A 347 11.92 -0.67 -25.88
N LYS A 348 11.29 -1.62 -26.58
CA LYS A 348 9.84 -1.83 -26.60
C LYS A 348 9.33 -2.75 -25.48
N GLY A 349 10.20 -3.36 -24.69
CA GLY A 349 9.81 -4.36 -23.68
C GLY A 349 9.16 -5.61 -24.30
N GLU A 350 9.59 -5.99 -25.50
CA GLU A 350 9.12 -7.19 -26.21
C GLU A 350 10.02 -8.39 -25.88
N LEU A 351 9.44 -9.55 -25.55
CA LEU A 351 10.19 -10.78 -25.32
C LEU A 351 10.37 -11.57 -26.64
N PRO A 352 11.41 -12.42 -26.78
CA PRO A 352 11.52 -13.36 -27.90
C PRO A 352 10.38 -14.38 -27.92
N ILE A 353 10.02 -14.87 -29.12
CA ILE A 353 8.84 -15.72 -29.37
C ILE A 353 9.01 -17.17 -28.86
N ASP A 354 10.24 -17.63 -28.58
CA ASP A 354 10.62 -19.04 -28.41
C ASP A 354 11.07 -19.42 -26.98
N LEU A 355 10.62 -18.70 -25.95
CA LEU A 355 11.08 -18.92 -24.57
C LEU A 355 10.75 -20.32 -24.02
N ASP A 356 9.61 -20.89 -24.39
CA ASP A 356 9.08 -22.16 -23.86
C ASP A 356 10.03 -23.35 -24.07
N GLU A 357 10.80 -23.36 -25.16
CA GLU A 357 11.74 -24.45 -25.45
C GLU A 357 12.97 -24.43 -24.55
N SER A 358 13.33 -23.26 -24.02
CA SER A 358 14.53 -23.07 -23.20
C SER A 358 14.31 -23.39 -21.72
N ILE A 359 13.05 -23.41 -21.27
CA ILE A 359 12.70 -23.51 -19.85
C ILE A 359 12.78 -24.97 -19.36
N PRO A 360 13.39 -25.24 -18.19
CA PRO A 360 13.45 -26.58 -17.61
C PRO A 360 12.06 -27.22 -17.41
N LYS A 361 11.98 -28.52 -17.66
CA LYS A 361 10.77 -29.33 -17.45
C LYS A 361 11.00 -30.30 -16.29
N TYR A 362 9.96 -30.47 -15.46
CA TYR A 362 10.01 -31.33 -14.27
C TYR A 362 8.93 -32.41 -14.36
N GLN A 363 9.29 -33.64 -14.02
CA GLN A 363 8.43 -34.82 -14.13
C GLN A 363 8.23 -35.49 -12.77
N VAL A 364 7.08 -36.15 -12.62
CA VAL A 364 6.80 -37.00 -11.46
C VAL A 364 7.86 -38.11 -11.40
N GLY A 365 8.44 -38.32 -10.22
CA GLY A 365 9.51 -39.29 -10.01
C GLY A 365 10.93 -38.73 -10.16
N ASP A 366 11.09 -37.49 -10.64
CA ASP A 366 12.36 -36.78 -10.54
C ASP A 366 12.80 -36.66 -9.06
N LYS A 367 14.11 -36.57 -8.84
CA LYS A 367 14.66 -36.34 -7.49
C LYS A 367 14.06 -35.05 -6.91
N ALA A 368 13.53 -35.14 -5.69
CA ALA A 368 12.98 -33.98 -5.00
C ALA A 368 14.00 -32.82 -4.93
N LYS A 369 13.55 -31.61 -5.27
CA LYS A 369 14.37 -30.39 -5.32
C LYS A 369 13.68 -29.28 -4.54
N ALA A 370 14.47 -28.41 -3.93
CA ALA A 370 13.95 -27.22 -3.27
C ALA A 370 13.57 -26.17 -4.31
N THR A 371 12.55 -25.34 -4.05
CA THR A 371 12.10 -24.39 -5.08
C THR A 371 13.12 -23.29 -5.35
N ARG A 372 14.05 -23.02 -4.43
CA ARG A 372 15.23 -22.19 -4.72
C ARG A 372 16.13 -22.78 -5.81
N VAL A 373 16.28 -24.11 -5.85
CA VAL A 373 17.11 -24.79 -6.85
C VAL A 373 16.43 -24.75 -8.21
N THR A 374 15.14 -25.07 -8.26
CA THR A 374 14.38 -25.00 -9.52
C THR A 374 14.26 -23.57 -10.03
N SER A 375 14.22 -22.57 -9.13
CA SER A 375 14.29 -21.15 -9.49
C SER A 375 15.65 -20.80 -10.10
N GLY A 376 16.76 -21.27 -9.53
CA GLY A 376 18.10 -21.11 -10.11
C GLY A 376 18.21 -21.72 -11.51
N GLU A 377 17.66 -22.92 -11.71
CA GLU A 377 17.63 -23.60 -13.02
C GLU A 377 16.82 -22.82 -14.06
N VAL A 378 15.65 -22.30 -13.68
CA VAL A 378 14.82 -21.47 -14.57
C VAL A 378 15.49 -20.13 -14.87
N LEU A 379 16.04 -19.45 -13.85
CA LEU A 379 16.73 -18.17 -14.02
C LEU A 379 17.95 -18.31 -14.93
N ALA A 380 18.76 -19.37 -14.77
CA ALA A 380 19.92 -19.63 -15.62
C ALA A 380 19.50 -19.85 -17.10
N ALA A 381 18.41 -20.59 -17.33
CA ALA A 381 17.85 -20.78 -18.66
C ALA A 381 17.37 -19.45 -19.28
N LEU A 382 16.63 -18.65 -18.51
CA LEU A 382 16.14 -17.35 -18.97
C LEU A 382 17.29 -16.38 -19.24
N MET A 383 18.29 -16.28 -18.35
CA MET A 383 19.45 -15.42 -18.56
C MET A 383 20.22 -15.81 -19.83
N LYS A 384 20.28 -17.09 -20.19
CA LYS A 384 20.91 -17.53 -21.45
C LYS A 384 20.19 -16.99 -22.69
N ARG A 385 18.86 -16.84 -22.63
CA ARG A 385 18.02 -16.44 -23.78
C ARG A 385 17.69 -14.94 -23.81
N LEU A 386 17.61 -14.31 -22.65
CA LEU A 386 17.16 -12.94 -22.43
C LEU A 386 18.32 -12.06 -21.95
N PRO A 387 19.02 -11.33 -22.85
CA PRO A 387 20.10 -10.42 -22.48
C PRO A 387 19.64 -9.25 -21.60
N GLU A 388 18.35 -8.91 -21.63
CA GLU A 388 17.76 -7.90 -20.75
C GLU A 388 17.68 -8.33 -19.27
N ILE A 389 17.78 -9.62 -18.94
CA ILE A 389 17.82 -10.05 -17.53
C ILE A 389 19.18 -9.72 -16.95
N ILE A 390 19.17 -8.92 -15.89
CA ILE A 390 20.32 -8.41 -15.16
C ILE A 390 19.98 -8.40 -13.67
N GLY A 391 20.93 -8.67 -12.78
CA GLY A 391 20.60 -8.73 -11.36
C GLY A 391 21.58 -9.54 -10.56
N GLY A 392 21.20 -9.94 -9.36
CA GLY A 392 22.08 -10.73 -8.51
C GLY A 392 21.54 -10.94 -7.11
N SER A 393 22.46 -11.11 -6.16
CA SER A 393 22.13 -11.42 -4.76
C SER A 393 22.90 -10.51 -3.80
N ALA A 394 22.25 -10.22 -2.67
CA ALA A 394 22.87 -9.56 -1.52
C ALA A 394 23.71 -10.57 -0.72
N ASP A 395 24.89 -10.90 -1.24
CA ASP A 395 25.88 -11.84 -0.65
C ASP A 395 25.38 -13.28 -0.40
N LEU A 396 24.24 -13.64 -0.99
CA LEU A 396 23.59 -14.93 -0.77
C LEU A 396 23.49 -15.76 -2.06
N THR A 397 24.34 -15.50 -3.06
CA THR A 397 24.32 -16.15 -4.38
C THR A 397 24.17 -17.67 -4.32
N ALA A 398 25.01 -18.35 -3.53
CA ALA A 398 24.99 -19.81 -3.40
C ALA A 398 23.81 -20.31 -2.56
N SER A 399 23.30 -19.49 -1.64
CA SER A 399 22.15 -19.83 -0.79
C SER A 399 20.83 -19.65 -1.51
N ASN A 400 20.71 -18.59 -2.32
CA ASN A 400 19.54 -18.27 -3.13
C ASN A 400 19.51 -19.04 -4.45
N MET A 401 20.64 -19.64 -4.85
CA MET A 401 20.84 -20.36 -6.12
C MET A 401 20.69 -19.48 -7.36
N THR A 402 20.99 -18.18 -7.26
CA THR A 402 20.78 -17.22 -8.35
C THR A 402 21.92 -17.14 -9.36
N ASN A 403 23.08 -17.73 -9.07
CA ASN A 403 24.12 -18.00 -10.05
C ASN A 403 24.77 -19.36 -9.77
N MET A 404 24.32 -20.39 -10.48
CA MET A 404 24.84 -21.76 -10.38
C MET A 404 26.10 -21.96 -11.25
N GLY A 405 26.99 -20.96 -11.27
CA GLY A 405 28.17 -20.91 -12.14
C GLY A 405 27.87 -20.64 -13.61
N ALA A 406 26.66 -20.15 -13.92
CA ALA A 406 26.18 -19.98 -15.29
C ALA A 406 26.52 -18.60 -15.88
N GLN A 407 26.77 -17.60 -15.05
CA GLN A 407 26.98 -16.22 -15.50
C GLN A 407 28.28 -15.62 -14.95
N PRO A 408 29.06 -14.92 -15.79
CA PRO A 408 30.20 -14.14 -15.31
C PRO A 408 29.74 -12.96 -14.46
N ILE A 409 30.58 -12.56 -13.50
CA ILE A 409 30.27 -11.50 -12.52
C ILE A 409 30.56 -10.12 -13.13
N MET A 410 29.64 -9.18 -12.93
CA MET A 410 29.84 -7.76 -13.24
C MET A 410 30.87 -7.17 -12.30
N SER A 411 31.84 -6.47 -12.88
CA SER A 411 32.87 -5.74 -12.17
C SER A 411 33.27 -4.51 -12.98
N ARG A 412 34.07 -3.62 -12.39
CA ARG A 412 34.58 -2.40 -13.04
C ARG A 412 35.14 -2.66 -14.45
N ASP A 413 35.89 -3.74 -14.62
CA ASP A 413 36.55 -4.06 -15.90
C ASP A 413 35.71 -5.00 -16.78
N ALA A 414 34.48 -5.34 -16.37
CA ALA A 414 33.59 -6.26 -17.07
C ALA A 414 32.11 -5.86 -16.93
N MET A 415 31.81 -4.59 -17.19
CA MET A 415 30.46 -4.01 -17.04
C MET A 415 29.41 -4.63 -17.99
N GLN A 416 29.82 -5.28 -19.08
CA GLN A 416 28.94 -6.03 -19.98
C GLN A 416 28.32 -7.29 -19.33
N ASN A 417 28.92 -7.80 -18.25
CA ASN A 417 28.38 -8.94 -17.51
C ASN A 417 27.08 -8.55 -16.79
N ARG A 418 26.22 -9.53 -16.49
CA ARG A 418 24.84 -9.27 -16.03
C ARG A 418 24.53 -9.77 -14.62
N TYR A 419 25.48 -10.40 -13.95
CA TYR A 419 25.30 -10.89 -12.59
C TYR A 419 26.08 -10.02 -11.60
N MET A 420 25.40 -9.39 -10.64
CA MET A 420 25.99 -8.48 -9.65
C MET A 420 26.10 -9.15 -8.28
N GLU A 421 27.24 -8.99 -7.63
CA GLU A 421 27.40 -9.28 -6.21
C GLU A 421 27.19 -7.98 -5.44
N PHE A 422 25.99 -7.79 -4.88
CA PHE A 422 25.64 -6.53 -4.20
C PHE A 422 26.35 -6.37 -2.84
N GLY A 423 26.90 -7.45 -2.29
CA GLY A 423 27.28 -7.54 -0.87
C GLY A 423 26.04 -7.53 0.04
N ILE A 424 26.24 -7.39 1.36
CA ILE A 424 25.16 -7.39 2.36
C ILE A 424 24.44 -6.03 2.34
N ARG A 425 23.64 -5.78 1.30
CA ARG A 425 23.07 -4.48 0.94
C ARG A 425 21.69 -4.61 0.32
N GLU A 426 20.73 -5.22 1.02
CA GLU A 426 19.40 -5.49 0.50
C GLU A 426 18.68 -4.21 0.06
N HIS A 427 18.81 -3.13 0.84
CA HIS A 427 18.08 -1.89 0.58
C HIS A 427 18.64 -1.16 -0.64
N GLY A 428 19.97 -1.04 -0.70
CA GLY A 428 20.70 -0.53 -1.85
C GLY A 428 20.44 -1.36 -3.10
N MET A 429 20.47 -2.70 -3.00
CA MET A 429 20.12 -3.62 -4.10
C MET A 429 18.74 -3.29 -4.68
N ALA A 430 17.69 -3.25 -3.85
CA ALA A 430 16.34 -3.02 -4.34
C ALA A 430 16.17 -1.63 -4.99
N ALA A 431 16.82 -0.59 -4.46
CA ALA A 431 16.78 0.75 -5.06
C ALA A 431 17.60 0.85 -6.37
N ILE A 432 18.75 0.19 -6.45
CA ILE A 432 19.54 0.09 -7.67
C ILE A 432 18.73 -0.59 -8.77
N LEU A 433 18.04 -1.70 -8.45
CA LEU A 433 17.19 -2.42 -9.42
C LEU A 433 16.04 -1.55 -9.93
N ASN A 434 15.44 -0.70 -9.09
CA ASN A 434 14.47 0.30 -9.53
C ASN A 434 15.06 1.30 -10.52
N GLY A 435 16.29 1.75 -10.31
CA GLY A 435 17.02 2.60 -11.25
C GLY A 435 17.30 1.91 -12.58
N ILE A 436 17.73 0.64 -12.54
CA ILE A 436 17.98 -0.17 -13.74
C ILE A 436 16.70 -0.35 -14.58
N HIS A 437 15.57 -0.69 -13.95
CA HIS A 437 14.29 -0.78 -14.68
C HIS A 437 13.87 0.58 -15.25
N ALA A 438 14.01 1.66 -14.47
CA ALA A 438 13.65 3.00 -14.89
C ALA A 438 14.47 3.50 -16.09
N TYR A 439 15.72 3.03 -16.26
CA TYR A 439 16.55 3.36 -17.42
C TYR A 439 15.94 2.87 -18.74
N GLY A 440 15.26 1.71 -18.71
CA GLY A 440 14.60 1.07 -19.85
C GLY A 440 15.44 -0.04 -20.52
N GLY A 441 14.76 -1.05 -21.06
CA GLY A 441 15.38 -2.16 -21.79
C GLY A 441 15.97 -3.28 -20.93
N PHE A 442 15.64 -3.32 -19.63
CA PHE A 442 16.13 -4.31 -18.68
C PHE A 442 14.99 -4.98 -17.91
N LEU A 443 15.23 -6.21 -17.47
CA LEU A 443 14.41 -7.02 -16.58
C LEU A 443 15.23 -7.34 -15.31
N PRO A 444 15.25 -6.42 -14.33
CA PRO A 444 16.11 -6.57 -13.17
C PRO A 444 15.60 -7.63 -12.18
N PHE A 445 16.52 -8.36 -11.54
CA PHE A 445 16.23 -9.23 -10.40
C PHE A 445 17.16 -9.03 -9.21
N GLY A 446 16.65 -9.26 -7.99
CA GLY A 446 17.40 -9.20 -6.75
C GLY A 446 17.04 -10.34 -5.81
N ALA A 447 18.01 -10.82 -5.04
CA ALA A 447 17.83 -11.99 -4.19
C ALA A 447 18.41 -11.82 -2.78
N THR A 448 17.65 -12.30 -1.81
CA THR A 448 18.06 -12.47 -0.41
C THR A 448 17.13 -13.51 0.25
N PHE A 449 17.14 -13.64 1.58
CA PHE A 449 16.15 -14.44 2.29
C PHE A 449 14.83 -13.68 2.44
N VAL A 450 13.70 -14.40 2.47
CA VAL A 450 12.37 -13.79 2.63
C VAL A 450 12.29 -12.92 3.86
N ASN A 451 12.95 -13.29 4.97
CA ASN A 451 12.94 -12.46 6.17
C ASN A 451 13.67 -11.12 5.99
N PHE A 452 14.69 -11.08 5.13
CA PHE A 452 15.52 -9.88 4.91
C PHE A 452 14.96 -8.94 3.84
N ILE A 453 13.89 -9.30 3.14
CA ILE A 453 13.14 -8.31 2.34
C ILE A 453 12.60 -7.16 3.21
N GLY A 454 12.45 -7.40 4.53
CA GLY A 454 12.13 -6.36 5.50
C GLY A 454 13.16 -5.22 5.55
N TYR A 455 14.46 -5.51 5.32
CA TYR A 455 15.51 -4.48 5.26
C TYR A 455 15.31 -3.54 4.06
N CYS A 456 14.82 -4.04 2.93
CA CYS A 456 14.69 -3.26 1.71
C CYS A 456 13.27 -2.76 1.42
N TRP A 457 12.37 -2.84 2.40
CA TRP A 457 10.95 -2.62 2.22
C TRP A 457 10.59 -1.26 1.60
N GLY A 458 11.31 -0.20 1.99
CA GLY A 458 11.10 1.14 1.44
C GLY A 458 11.30 1.20 -0.08
N ALA A 459 12.29 0.46 -0.61
CA ALA A 459 12.57 0.40 -2.04
C ALA A 459 11.59 -0.52 -2.77
N VAL A 460 11.24 -1.66 -2.17
CA VAL A 460 10.22 -2.60 -2.70
C VAL A 460 8.86 -1.90 -2.85
N ARG A 461 8.47 -1.08 -1.86
CA ARG A 461 7.26 -0.25 -1.94
C ARG A 461 7.30 0.72 -3.11
N LEU A 462 8.46 1.32 -3.39
CA LEU A 462 8.63 2.20 -4.55
C LEU A 462 8.60 1.45 -5.88
N SER A 463 9.01 0.18 -5.92
CA SER A 463 8.83 -0.67 -7.10
C SER A 463 7.35 -0.86 -7.41
N CYS A 464 6.54 -1.13 -6.40
CA CYS A 464 5.08 -1.24 -6.54
C CYS A 464 4.44 0.08 -7.00
N LEU A 465 4.75 1.18 -6.31
CA LEU A 465 4.18 2.50 -6.61
C LEU A 465 4.57 2.98 -8.03
N SER A 466 5.81 2.70 -8.43
CA SER A 466 6.40 3.18 -9.69
C SER A 466 6.37 2.12 -10.78
N LYS A 467 5.53 1.10 -10.61
CA LYS A 467 5.27 0.03 -11.58
C LYS A 467 6.52 -0.60 -12.21
N GLN A 468 7.54 -0.83 -11.38
CA GLN A 468 8.81 -1.37 -11.84
C GLN A 468 8.69 -2.90 -11.97
N GLN A 469 9.02 -3.49 -13.13
CA GLN A 469 9.02 -4.94 -13.35
C GLN A 469 10.29 -5.57 -12.75
N VAL A 470 10.44 -5.49 -11.43
CA VAL A 470 11.54 -6.10 -10.68
C VAL A 470 11.14 -7.50 -10.21
N LEU A 471 12.03 -8.47 -10.40
CA LEU A 471 11.89 -9.81 -9.82
C LEU A 471 12.63 -9.91 -8.49
N TYR A 472 11.90 -10.21 -7.42
CA TYR A 472 12.47 -10.49 -6.11
C TYR A 472 12.53 -12.00 -5.88
N VAL A 473 13.73 -12.59 -5.91
CA VAL A 473 13.98 -14.01 -5.67
C VAL A 473 14.28 -14.21 -4.18
N MET A 474 13.23 -14.45 -3.39
CA MET A 474 13.31 -14.49 -1.94
C MET A 474 13.23 -15.93 -1.44
N THR A 475 14.33 -16.43 -0.87
CA THR A 475 14.45 -17.85 -0.48
C THR A 475 14.38 -18.04 1.03
N HIS A 476 14.40 -19.30 1.51
CA HIS A 476 14.31 -19.62 2.94
C HIS A 476 13.02 -19.05 3.54
N ASP A 477 11.91 -19.52 3.00
CA ASP A 477 10.59 -18.89 3.06
C ASP A 477 9.76 -19.15 4.32
N SER A 478 10.22 -19.99 5.25
CA SER A 478 9.46 -20.32 6.46
C SER A 478 10.35 -20.89 7.56
N ILE A 479 9.71 -21.38 8.63
CA ILE A 479 10.33 -22.20 9.68
C ILE A 479 11.07 -23.45 9.16
N ASP A 480 10.83 -23.84 7.90
CA ASP A 480 11.52 -24.95 7.21
C ASP A 480 13.02 -24.75 7.05
N LEU A 481 13.51 -23.52 7.19
CA LEU A 481 14.96 -23.31 7.22
C LEU A 481 15.61 -23.94 8.45
N GLY A 482 14.87 -24.20 9.53
CA GLY A 482 15.36 -24.95 10.68
C GLY A 482 16.36 -24.20 11.55
N GLU A 483 17.63 -24.59 11.48
CA GLU A 483 18.62 -24.34 12.52
C GLU A 483 18.96 -22.87 12.76
N ASP A 484 18.91 -22.00 11.75
CA ASP A 484 19.20 -20.56 11.95
C ASP A 484 18.17 -19.87 12.86
N GLY A 485 17.00 -20.47 13.02
CA GLY A 485 16.04 -20.08 14.05
C GLY A 485 15.26 -18.79 13.78
N PRO A 486 14.60 -18.24 14.80
CA PRO A 486 13.52 -17.26 14.64
C PRO A 486 13.93 -15.92 14.03
N THR A 487 15.22 -15.57 14.01
CA THR A 487 15.70 -14.33 13.37
C THR A 487 15.76 -14.43 11.84
N HIS A 488 15.67 -15.65 11.29
CA HIS A 488 15.73 -15.91 9.85
C HIS A 488 14.40 -16.43 9.31
N GLN A 489 13.52 -16.92 10.19
CA GLN A 489 12.28 -17.59 9.82
C GLN A 489 11.15 -16.57 9.65
N PRO A 490 10.72 -16.27 8.42
CA PRO A 490 9.68 -15.26 8.18
C PRO A 490 8.33 -15.74 8.72
N ILE A 491 7.59 -14.83 9.37
CA ILE A 491 6.23 -15.10 9.88
C ILE A 491 5.23 -14.11 9.25
N GLU A 492 5.51 -12.83 9.39
CA GLU A 492 4.67 -11.70 8.96
C GLU A 492 4.98 -11.21 7.53
N MET A 493 6.08 -11.65 6.94
CA MET A 493 6.54 -11.15 5.64
C MET A 493 5.58 -11.49 4.51
N LEU A 494 4.94 -12.68 4.53
CA LEU A 494 3.98 -13.07 3.49
C LEU A 494 2.73 -12.18 3.52
N PRO A 495 2.06 -11.96 4.67
CA PRO A 495 0.97 -10.98 4.75
C PRO A 495 1.40 -9.55 4.40
N LEU A 496 2.60 -9.11 4.79
CA LEU A 496 3.13 -7.80 4.41
C LEU A 496 3.21 -7.65 2.88
N LEU A 497 3.79 -8.65 2.22
CA LEU A 497 3.89 -8.71 0.76
C LEU A 497 2.51 -8.74 0.10
N ARG A 498 1.62 -9.64 0.53
CA ARG A 498 0.25 -9.79 -0.03
C ARG A 498 -0.64 -8.57 0.22
N GLY A 499 -0.42 -7.87 1.33
CA GLY A 499 -1.16 -6.65 1.69
C GLY A 499 -0.70 -5.41 0.92
N THR A 500 0.40 -5.50 0.16
CA THR A 500 0.97 -4.37 -0.57
C THR A 500 0.30 -4.21 -1.93
N PRO A 501 -0.28 -3.03 -2.25
CA PRO A 501 -0.84 -2.78 -3.57
C PRO A 501 0.19 -2.96 -4.68
N ASN A 502 -0.21 -3.56 -5.79
CA ASN A 502 0.65 -3.80 -6.96
C ASN A 502 1.90 -4.66 -6.68
N MET A 503 1.84 -5.55 -5.69
CA MET A 503 2.84 -6.61 -5.50
C MET A 503 2.25 -7.95 -5.94
N SER A 504 2.89 -8.64 -6.89
CA SER A 504 2.56 -10.04 -7.17
C SER A 504 3.40 -10.94 -6.27
N THR A 505 2.76 -11.93 -5.63
CA THR A 505 3.44 -12.85 -4.70
C THR A 505 3.17 -14.28 -5.13
N ILE A 506 4.23 -15.08 -5.30
CA ILE A 506 4.10 -16.46 -5.78
C ILE A 506 4.98 -17.38 -4.92
N ARG A 507 4.35 -18.27 -4.17
CA ARG A 507 4.99 -19.27 -3.30
C ARG A 507 4.81 -20.69 -3.87
N PRO A 508 5.64 -21.10 -4.86
CA PRO A 508 5.46 -22.37 -5.57
C PRO A 508 5.76 -23.57 -4.68
N CYS A 509 5.03 -24.67 -4.87
CA CYS A 509 5.24 -25.93 -4.16
C CYS A 509 6.22 -26.90 -4.85
N ASP A 510 6.52 -26.72 -6.13
CA ASP A 510 7.49 -27.54 -6.85
C ASP A 510 8.11 -26.84 -8.08
N GLY A 511 8.88 -27.58 -8.89
CA GLY A 511 9.52 -27.07 -10.10
C GLY A 511 8.54 -26.62 -11.20
N ARG A 512 7.38 -27.27 -11.34
CA ARG A 512 6.36 -26.89 -12.35
C ARG A 512 5.70 -25.57 -11.98
N GLU A 513 5.35 -25.39 -10.72
CA GLU A 513 4.84 -24.10 -10.25
C GLU A 513 5.93 -23.01 -10.28
N THR A 514 7.19 -23.36 -10.02
CA THR A 514 8.30 -22.41 -10.15
C THR A 514 8.40 -21.87 -11.59
N VAL A 515 8.25 -22.73 -12.60
CA VAL A 515 8.17 -22.29 -14.01
C VAL A 515 7.00 -21.32 -14.22
N GLY A 516 5.80 -21.69 -13.76
CA GLY A 516 4.62 -20.82 -13.86
C GLY A 516 4.81 -19.47 -13.17
N ALA A 517 5.56 -19.43 -12.06
CA ALA A 517 5.88 -18.20 -11.34
C ALA A 517 6.76 -17.23 -12.16
N TYR A 518 7.78 -17.76 -12.86
CA TYR A 518 8.59 -16.95 -13.78
C TYR A 518 7.78 -16.49 -15.00
N MET A 519 6.87 -17.32 -15.52
CA MET A 519 6.00 -16.93 -16.62
C MET A 519 5.03 -15.82 -16.19
N ALA A 520 4.49 -15.89 -14.98
CA ALA A 520 3.68 -14.82 -14.41
C ALA A 520 4.48 -13.52 -14.25
N TYR A 521 5.74 -13.59 -13.79
CA TYR A 521 6.64 -12.43 -13.73
C TYR A 521 6.86 -11.79 -15.11
N LEU A 522 7.19 -12.57 -16.13
CA LEU A 522 7.45 -12.07 -17.47
C LEU A 522 6.21 -11.38 -18.07
N ASN A 523 5.01 -11.84 -17.70
CA ASN A 523 3.73 -11.24 -18.10
C ASN A 523 3.33 -10.01 -17.27
N ASN A 524 3.92 -9.81 -16.10
CA ASN A 524 3.60 -8.71 -15.19
C ASN A 524 4.40 -7.44 -15.52
N LYS A 525 4.02 -6.75 -16.61
CA LYS A 525 4.72 -5.54 -17.09
C LYS A 525 4.53 -4.29 -16.22
N GLU A 526 3.58 -4.31 -15.29
CA GLU A 526 3.12 -3.12 -14.56
C GLU A 526 3.44 -3.17 -13.05
N GLY A 527 4.30 -4.09 -12.61
CA GLY A 527 4.69 -4.16 -11.21
C GLY A 527 5.70 -5.26 -10.87
N PRO A 528 6.24 -5.25 -9.64
CA PRO A 528 7.19 -6.26 -9.20
C PRO A 528 6.52 -7.60 -8.91
N THR A 529 7.33 -8.65 -8.94
CA THR A 529 6.94 -10.01 -8.56
C THR A 529 7.90 -10.56 -7.53
N THR A 530 7.39 -11.08 -6.41
CA THR A 530 8.18 -11.76 -5.39
C THR A 530 7.96 -13.26 -5.46
N LEU A 531 9.03 -14.00 -5.75
CA LEU A 531 9.09 -15.45 -5.64
C LEU A 531 9.50 -15.84 -4.22
N ILE A 532 8.70 -16.67 -3.57
CA ILE A 532 8.88 -17.08 -2.17
C ILE A 532 9.26 -18.56 -2.18
N LEU A 533 10.53 -18.86 -1.89
CA LEU A 533 11.16 -20.12 -2.31
C LEU A 533 11.76 -20.92 -1.13
N SER A 534 11.59 -22.22 -1.17
CA SER A 534 11.95 -23.13 -0.08
C SER A 534 13.44 -23.44 -0.01
N ARG A 535 13.93 -23.66 1.22
CA ARG A 535 15.22 -24.32 1.48
C ARG A 535 15.10 -25.84 1.28
N SER A 536 13.97 -26.40 1.72
CA SER A 536 13.63 -27.82 1.74
C SER A 536 13.19 -28.34 0.38
N GLY A 537 13.56 -29.58 0.07
CA GLY A 537 13.19 -30.26 -1.18
C GLY A 537 11.74 -30.75 -1.20
N LEU A 538 11.08 -30.62 -2.35
CA LEU A 538 9.73 -31.10 -2.62
C LEU A 538 9.73 -32.04 -3.83
N PRO A 539 8.86 -33.07 -3.85
CA PRO A 539 8.63 -33.85 -5.06
C PRO A 539 7.87 -33.02 -6.10
N THR A 540 7.96 -33.40 -7.37
CA THR A 540 7.02 -32.89 -8.39
C THR A 540 5.68 -33.60 -8.23
N PHE A 541 4.62 -32.82 -8.02
CA PHE A 541 3.28 -33.34 -7.83
C PHE A 541 2.63 -33.74 -9.16
N GLU A 542 1.73 -34.73 -9.14
CA GLU A 542 1.17 -35.31 -10.36
C GLU A 542 0.41 -34.29 -11.21
N HIS A 543 -0.43 -33.49 -10.56
CA HIS A 543 -1.30 -32.50 -11.21
C HIS A 543 -0.81 -31.05 -11.03
N SER A 544 0.39 -30.83 -10.49
CA SER A 544 0.97 -29.48 -10.52
C SER A 544 1.29 -29.08 -11.96
N SER A 545 1.13 -27.79 -12.25
CA SER A 545 1.36 -27.24 -13.60
C SER A 545 1.76 -25.77 -13.58
N PRO A 546 2.56 -25.31 -14.56
CA PRO A 546 2.82 -23.88 -14.76
C PRO A 546 1.53 -23.06 -14.93
N GLU A 547 0.57 -23.57 -15.71
CA GLU A 547 -0.71 -22.90 -15.98
C GLU A 547 -1.56 -22.79 -14.72
N GLY A 548 -1.53 -23.81 -13.86
CA GLY A 548 -2.17 -23.77 -12.55
C GLY A 548 -1.60 -22.67 -11.66
N ALA A 549 -0.27 -22.57 -11.57
CA ALA A 549 0.39 -21.51 -10.80
C ALA A 549 0.05 -20.11 -11.32
N MET A 550 -0.05 -19.93 -12.64
CA MET A 550 -0.46 -18.66 -13.26
C MET A 550 -1.92 -18.28 -12.99
N LYS A 551 -2.77 -19.23 -12.60
CA LYS A 551 -4.15 -18.97 -12.11
C LYS A 551 -4.21 -18.63 -10.63
N GLY A 552 -3.09 -18.73 -9.91
CA GLY A 552 -2.93 -18.35 -8.50
C GLY A 552 -3.46 -19.36 -7.49
N ALA A 553 -4.55 -20.07 -7.77
CA ALA A 553 -5.00 -21.23 -7.01
C ALA A 553 -5.68 -22.26 -7.91
N TYR A 554 -5.39 -23.54 -7.69
CA TYR A 554 -5.93 -24.64 -8.49
C TYR A 554 -5.88 -25.98 -7.75
N ILE A 555 -6.64 -26.95 -8.24
CA ILE A 555 -6.80 -28.26 -7.61
C ILE A 555 -5.58 -29.12 -7.99
N ILE A 556 -4.84 -29.58 -6.97
CA ILE A 556 -3.75 -30.58 -7.12
C ILE A 556 -4.29 -31.99 -6.98
N ASP A 557 -5.29 -32.20 -6.14
CA ASP A 557 -5.87 -33.53 -5.94
C ASP A 557 -7.35 -33.41 -5.53
N ASP A 558 -8.27 -33.84 -6.40
CA ASP A 558 -9.71 -33.63 -6.23
C ASP A 558 -10.41 -34.73 -5.42
N PHE A 559 -11.63 -34.46 -4.95
CA PHE A 559 -12.49 -35.43 -4.26
C PHE A 559 -12.56 -36.76 -5.02
N SER A 560 -12.29 -37.85 -4.30
CA SER A 560 -12.36 -39.20 -4.83
C SER A 560 -13.78 -39.76 -4.91
N SER A 561 -14.76 -39.07 -4.31
CA SER A 561 -16.15 -39.50 -4.11
C SER A 561 -16.29 -40.81 -3.31
N LYS A 562 -15.26 -41.15 -2.52
CA LYS A 562 -15.22 -42.36 -1.69
C LYS A 562 -15.75 -42.15 -0.26
N ALA A 563 -16.06 -40.91 0.11
CA ALA A 563 -16.70 -40.58 1.38
C ALA A 563 -17.66 -39.38 1.23
N ASP A 564 -18.70 -39.35 2.07
CA ASP A 564 -19.74 -38.32 2.02
C ASP A 564 -19.30 -36.99 2.64
N LYS A 565 -18.46 -37.04 3.69
CA LYS A 565 -17.92 -35.85 4.34
C LYS A 565 -16.81 -35.26 3.49
N LYS A 566 -16.89 -33.95 3.22
CA LYS A 566 -15.94 -33.25 2.36
C LYS A 566 -15.23 -32.11 3.08
N VAL A 567 -13.97 -31.90 2.73
CA VAL A 567 -13.17 -30.76 3.17
C VAL A 567 -12.19 -30.32 2.09
N VAL A 568 -11.92 -29.02 1.99
CA VAL A 568 -10.85 -28.49 1.14
C VAL A 568 -9.64 -28.16 2.01
N LEU A 569 -8.49 -28.72 1.67
CA LEU A 569 -7.18 -28.35 2.21
C LEU A 569 -6.53 -27.35 1.26
N ILE A 570 -6.19 -26.16 1.76
CA ILE A 570 -5.56 -25.10 0.99
C ILE A 570 -4.14 -24.95 1.52
N ALA A 571 -3.14 -24.98 0.65
CA ALA A 571 -1.75 -24.77 1.03
C ALA A 571 -0.97 -24.05 -0.07
N SER A 572 0.20 -23.52 0.30
CA SER A 572 1.19 -22.98 -0.63
C SER A 572 2.58 -23.49 -0.24
N GLY A 573 3.54 -23.44 -1.17
CA GLY A 573 4.92 -23.80 -0.87
C GLY A 573 5.08 -25.21 -0.31
N THR A 574 5.85 -25.32 0.77
CA THR A 574 6.21 -26.58 1.41
C THR A 574 5.01 -27.35 1.96
N GLU A 575 3.95 -26.65 2.39
CA GLU A 575 2.79 -27.23 3.06
C GLU A 575 1.88 -28.05 2.14
N VAL A 576 2.05 -27.93 0.81
CA VAL A 576 1.33 -28.77 -0.17
C VAL A 576 1.70 -30.24 0.02
N LEU A 577 2.94 -30.56 0.41
CA LEU A 577 3.34 -31.93 0.70
C LEU A 577 2.54 -32.52 1.85
N GLN A 578 2.46 -31.82 2.99
CA GLN A 578 1.78 -32.31 4.18
C GLN A 578 0.25 -32.40 3.95
N THR A 579 -0.34 -31.55 3.13
CA THR A 579 -1.77 -31.63 2.80
C THR A 579 -2.09 -32.80 1.86
N VAL A 580 -1.24 -33.13 0.89
CA VAL A 580 -1.35 -34.34 0.06
C VAL A 580 -1.21 -35.61 0.92
N GLU A 581 -0.30 -35.62 1.88
CA GLU A 581 -0.16 -36.73 2.82
C GLU A 581 -1.38 -36.84 3.76
N ALA A 582 -1.86 -35.72 4.29
CA ALA A 582 -3.05 -35.68 5.16
C ALA A 582 -4.32 -36.15 4.44
N LYS A 583 -4.47 -35.86 3.14
CA LYS A 583 -5.59 -36.37 2.33
C LYS A 583 -5.69 -37.90 2.35
N LYS A 584 -4.55 -38.61 2.30
CA LYS A 584 -4.54 -40.09 2.37
C LYS A 584 -5.06 -40.57 3.72
N LEU A 585 -4.62 -39.94 4.80
CA LEU A 585 -5.06 -40.25 6.17
C LEU A 585 -6.54 -39.92 6.42
N LEU A 586 -7.03 -38.82 5.83
CA LEU A 586 -8.44 -38.41 5.94
C LEU A 586 -9.38 -39.42 5.28
N LEU A 587 -8.98 -39.96 4.13
CA LEU A 587 -9.77 -40.95 3.42
C LEU A 587 -9.95 -42.23 4.26
N ASP A 588 -8.89 -42.70 4.92
CA ASP A 588 -8.95 -43.84 5.85
C ASP A 588 -9.87 -43.56 7.05
N GLN A 589 -10.14 -42.29 7.34
CA GLN A 589 -11.03 -41.83 8.41
C GLN A 589 -12.42 -41.39 7.92
N GLY A 590 -12.78 -41.70 6.66
CA GLY A 590 -14.11 -41.44 6.10
C GLY A 590 -14.38 -39.97 5.77
N VAL A 591 -13.34 -39.18 5.49
CA VAL A 591 -13.45 -37.80 5.00
C VAL A 591 -12.72 -37.67 3.67
N ASP A 592 -13.44 -37.24 2.63
CA ASP A 592 -12.88 -37.01 1.30
C ASP A 592 -12.34 -35.58 1.22
N ALA A 593 -11.04 -35.44 0.97
CA ALA A 593 -10.38 -34.14 0.91
C ALA A 593 -10.05 -33.74 -0.52
N ARG A 594 -10.23 -32.45 -0.83
CA ARG A 594 -9.65 -31.80 -2.02
C ARG A 594 -8.41 -31.02 -1.58
N VAL A 595 -7.29 -31.18 -2.28
CA VAL A 595 -6.08 -30.38 -2.07
C VAL A 595 -6.01 -29.29 -3.14
N VAL A 596 -5.93 -28.03 -2.69
CA VAL A 596 -5.74 -26.84 -3.51
C VAL A 596 -4.36 -26.27 -3.23
N SER A 597 -3.54 -26.14 -4.28
CA SER A 597 -2.34 -25.30 -4.24
C SER A 597 -2.76 -23.87 -4.52
N MET A 598 -2.38 -22.94 -3.64
CA MET A 598 -2.67 -21.51 -3.74
C MET A 598 -1.36 -20.69 -3.71
N PRO A 599 -0.50 -20.81 -4.73
CA PRO A 599 0.79 -20.14 -4.74
C PRO A 599 0.66 -18.61 -4.80
N SER A 600 -0.43 -18.05 -5.36
CA SER A 600 -0.60 -16.60 -5.49
C SER A 600 -2.05 -16.14 -5.25
N TRP A 601 -2.21 -15.25 -4.28
CA TRP A 601 -3.52 -14.65 -3.97
C TRP A 601 -3.92 -13.62 -5.02
N ASP A 602 -2.98 -12.78 -5.47
CA ASP A 602 -3.27 -11.70 -6.41
C ASP A 602 -3.65 -12.23 -7.81
N LEU A 603 -3.01 -13.31 -8.28
CA LEU A 603 -3.38 -13.96 -9.54
C LEU A 603 -4.73 -14.67 -9.43
N PHE A 604 -5.02 -15.29 -8.28
CA PHE A 604 -6.31 -15.94 -8.05
C PHE A 604 -7.44 -14.93 -7.98
N GLU A 605 -7.22 -13.78 -7.34
CA GLU A 605 -8.24 -12.75 -7.22
C GLU A 605 -8.62 -12.09 -8.57
N LYS A 606 -7.72 -12.14 -9.56
CA LYS A 606 -8.00 -11.71 -10.93
C LYS A 606 -8.83 -12.70 -11.75
N GLN A 607 -9.04 -13.93 -11.25
CA GLN A 607 -9.84 -14.92 -11.96
C GLN A 607 -11.33 -14.60 -11.91
N ILE A 608 -12.08 -15.13 -12.87
CA ILE A 608 -13.55 -15.00 -12.90
C ILE A 608 -14.19 -15.79 -11.75
N ASP A 609 -15.34 -15.32 -11.25
CA ASP A 609 -16.03 -15.92 -10.10
C ASP A 609 -16.38 -17.40 -10.32
N ASP A 610 -16.71 -17.79 -11.56
CA ASP A 610 -17.02 -19.19 -11.88
C ASP A 610 -15.81 -20.10 -11.69
N TYR A 611 -14.60 -19.63 -12.05
CA TYR A 611 -13.37 -20.38 -11.78
C TYR A 611 -13.09 -20.45 -10.29
N LYS A 612 -13.27 -19.34 -9.55
CA LYS A 612 -13.10 -19.33 -8.10
C LYS A 612 -14.02 -20.35 -7.41
N LYS A 613 -15.26 -20.50 -7.88
CA LYS A 613 -16.22 -21.51 -7.39
C LYS A 613 -15.83 -22.95 -7.76
N VAL A 614 -15.21 -23.16 -8.92
CA VAL A 614 -14.66 -24.48 -9.29
C VAL A 614 -13.58 -24.89 -8.30
N VAL A 615 -12.65 -23.99 -7.96
CA VAL A 615 -11.57 -24.26 -6.99
C VAL A 615 -12.15 -24.42 -5.58
N PHE A 616 -13.02 -23.50 -5.18
CA PHE A 616 -13.61 -23.40 -3.86
C PHE A 616 -15.14 -23.55 -3.92
N PRO A 617 -15.65 -24.80 -3.95
CA PRO A 617 -17.09 -25.05 -4.03
C PRO A 617 -17.82 -24.52 -2.80
N GLU A 618 -19.09 -24.17 -3.01
CA GLU A 618 -20.00 -23.80 -1.93
C GLU A 618 -20.35 -25.03 -1.07
N GLY A 619 -20.66 -24.80 0.20
CA GLY A 619 -21.07 -25.88 1.11
C GLY A 619 -19.97 -26.87 1.47
N VAL A 620 -18.69 -26.53 1.28
CA VAL A 620 -17.56 -27.35 1.74
C VAL A 620 -16.65 -26.51 2.61
N LYS A 621 -16.36 -26.99 3.81
CA LYS A 621 -15.45 -26.35 4.76
C LYS A 621 -14.01 -26.39 4.28
N ARG A 622 -13.24 -25.37 4.66
CA ARG A 622 -11.91 -25.10 4.12
C ARG A 622 -10.89 -24.91 5.24
N LEU A 623 -9.79 -25.66 5.20
CA LEU A 623 -8.67 -25.54 6.12
C LEU A 623 -7.45 -24.99 5.38
N MET A 624 -6.94 -23.83 5.78
CA MET A 624 -5.67 -23.30 5.28
C MET A 624 -4.49 -23.85 6.07
N VAL A 625 -3.42 -24.27 5.39
CA VAL A 625 -2.18 -24.76 5.99
C VAL A 625 -1.02 -24.01 5.37
N GLU A 626 -0.44 -23.09 6.12
CA GLU A 626 0.68 -22.28 5.65
C GLU A 626 1.55 -21.82 6.83
N ALA A 627 2.87 -22.02 6.74
CA ALA A 627 3.81 -21.65 7.78
C ALA A 627 4.12 -20.14 7.83
N ALA A 628 3.07 -19.33 7.98
CA ALA A 628 3.09 -17.87 8.06
C ALA A 628 2.00 -17.35 9.00
N SER A 629 1.98 -16.04 9.27
CA SER A 629 0.91 -15.39 10.03
C SER A 629 -0.45 -15.56 9.32
N PRO A 630 -1.54 -15.85 10.06
CA PRO A 630 -2.85 -16.14 9.48
C PRO A 630 -3.61 -14.91 8.97
N LEU A 631 -3.01 -13.73 9.00
CA LEU A 631 -3.67 -12.49 8.59
C LEU A 631 -4.20 -12.59 7.14
N GLY A 632 -5.52 -12.51 6.97
CA GLY A 632 -6.20 -12.60 5.69
C GLY A 632 -6.71 -14.00 5.32
N PHE A 633 -6.39 -15.05 6.10
CA PHE A 633 -6.79 -16.43 5.80
C PHE A 633 -8.31 -16.61 5.87
N GLU A 634 -9.00 -15.81 6.69
CA GLU A 634 -10.46 -15.79 6.83
C GLU A 634 -11.20 -15.50 5.52
N ARG A 635 -10.50 -14.98 4.50
CA ARG A 635 -11.05 -14.77 3.15
C ARG A 635 -11.26 -16.08 2.38
N TYR A 636 -10.45 -17.10 2.66
CA TYR A 636 -10.42 -18.34 1.87
C TYR A 636 -10.73 -19.58 2.70
N ALA A 637 -10.56 -19.53 4.02
CA ALA A 637 -10.68 -20.68 4.91
C ALA A 637 -11.57 -20.42 6.13
N ASP A 638 -12.15 -21.49 6.66
CA ASP A 638 -12.95 -21.50 7.90
C ASP A 638 -12.07 -21.71 9.14
N ASP A 639 -10.94 -22.40 8.99
CA ASP A 639 -9.94 -22.66 10.04
C ASP A 639 -8.53 -22.72 9.41
N TRP A 640 -7.48 -22.70 10.23
CA TRP A 640 -6.10 -22.73 9.75
C TRP A 640 -5.09 -23.37 10.71
N ILE A 641 -4.04 -23.93 10.11
CA ILE A 641 -2.76 -24.23 10.75
C ILE A 641 -1.75 -23.19 10.25
N ALA A 642 -1.33 -22.31 11.15
CA ALA A 642 -0.55 -21.12 10.86
C ALA A 642 0.38 -20.78 12.03
N MET A 643 1.29 -19.85 11.81
CA MET A 643 2.20 -19.33 12.84
C MET A 643 1.55 -18.18 13.61
N SER A 644 1.52 -18.26 14.94
CA SER A 644 1.06 -17.19 15.85
C SER A 644 2.14 -16.68 16.81
N THR A 645 3.33 -17.26 16.72
CA THR A 645 4.54 -16.85 17.46
C THR A 645 5.71 -16.79 16.48
N PHE A 646 6.85 -16.25 16.92
CA PHE A 646 8.11 -16.50 16.22
C PHE A 646 8.44 -18.00 16.21
N GLY A 647 9.34 -18.39 15.30
CA GLY A 647 9.75 -19.77 15.13
C GLY A 647 10.73 -20.28 16.20
N ALA A 648 11.52 -21.28 15.86
CA ALA A 648 12.46 -21.92 16.77
C ALA A 648 13.70 -22.42 16.02
N SER A 649 14.85 -22.42 16.69
CA SER A 649 16.08 -23.06 16.19
C SER A 649 16.04 -24.55 16.49
N GLY A 650 16.23 -25.36 15.45
CA GLY A 650 16.30 -26.82 15.53
C GLY A 650 16.15 -27.46 14.14
N PRO A 651 16.30 -28.79 14.03
CA PRO A 651 16.09 -29.49 12.76
C PRO A 651 14.71 -29.19 12.19
N ALA A 652 14.62 -28.88 10.90
CA ALA A 652 13.38 -28.42 10.25
C ALA A 652 12.17 -29.34 10.49
N LYS A 653 12.40 -30.66 10.57
CA LYS A 653 11.36 -31.64 10.90
C LYS A 653 10.79 -31.43 12.30
N ASP A 654 11.65 -31.22 13.29
CA ASP A 654 11.25 -31.05 14.69
C ASP A 654 10.58 -29.69 14.90
N VAL A 655 11.08 -28.65 14.23
CA VAL A 655 10.47 -27.31 14.23
C VAL A 655 9.05 -27.36 13.65
N LYS A 656 8.85 -28.00 12.48
CA LYS A 656 7.51 -28.20 11.92
C LYS A 656 6.58 -28.97 12.84
N ALA A 657 7.05 -30.07 13.42
CA ALA A 657 6.28 -30.88 14.34
C ALA A 657 5.84 -30.07 15.58
N LYS A 658 6.75 -29.27 16.14
CA LYS A 658 6.47 -28.37 17.28
C LYS A 658 5.34 -27.39 16.98
N PHE A 659 5.26 -26.87 15.76
CA PHE A 659 4.24 -25.90 15.35
C PHE A 659 3.01 -26.53 14.67
N GLY A 660 2.92 -27.85 14.63
CA GLY A 660 1.75 -28.57 14.12
C GLY A 660 1.67 -28.72 12.60
N PHE A 661 2.76 -28.49 11.87
CA PHE A 661 2.83 -28.71 10.41
C PHE A 661 3.18 -30.18 10.10
N THR A 662 2.29 -31.09 10.50
CA THR A 662 2.38 -32.54 10.24
C THR A 662 1.11 -33.04 9.56
N ALA A 663 1.23 -34.09 8.75
CA ALA A 663 0.08 -34.70 8.08
C ALA A 663 -0.99 -35.19 9.07
N GLU A 664 -0.56 -35.70 10.23
CA GLU A 664 -1.44 -36.19 11.30
C GLU A 664 -2.25 -35.05 11.91
N ASN A 665 -1.61 -33.92 12.26
CA ASN A 665 -2.32 -32.79 12.85
C ASN A 665 -3.28 -32.13 11.84
N ILE A 666 -2.87 -32.02 10.56
CA ILE A 666 -3.75 -31.56 9.48
C ILE A 666 -4.96 -32.47 9.34
N CYS A 667 -4.75 -33.79 9.32
CA CYS A 667 -5.84 -34.78 9.25
C CYS A 667 -6.81 -34.63 10.43
N GLU A 668 -6.30 -34.54 11.67
CA GLU A 668 -7.14 -34.39 12.86
C GLU A 668 -7.98 -33.11 12.81
N ARG A 669 -7.38 -31.99 12.41
CA ARG A 669 -8.05 -30.69 12.37
C ARG A 669 -9.07 -30.61 11.24
N ALA A 670 -8.72 -31.09 10.06
CA ALA A 670 -9.62 -31.15 8.92
C ALA A 670 -10.83 -32.07 9.18
N LYS A 671 -10.64 -33.20 9.86
CA LYS A 671 -11.73 -34.10 10.23
C LYS A 671 -12.72 -33.44 11.20
N LYS A 672 -12.21 -32.71 12.20
CA LYS A 672 -13.05 -31.94 13.14
C LYS A 672 -13.86 -30.90 12.38
N LEU A 673 -13.19 -30.12 11.53
CA LEU A 673 -13.81 -29.09 10.70
C LEU A 673 -14.88 -29.66 9.75
N ALA A 674 -14.61 -30.79 9.10
CA ALA A 674 -15.56 -31.47 8.22
C ALA A 674 -16.79 -32.05 8.94
N ALA A 675 -16.74 -32.19 10.26
CA ALA A 675 -17.86 -32.64 11.07
C ALA A 675 -18.73 -31.48 11.59
N GLU A 676 -18.26 -30.23 11.46
CA GLU A 676 -19.04 -29.07 11.86
C GLU A 676 -20.20 -28.81 10.88
N PRO A 677 -21.40 -28.47 11.38
CA PRO A 677 -22.51 -28.15 10.51
C PRO A 677 -22.21 -26.89 9.70
N LEU A 678 -22.61 -26.88 8.43
CA LEU A 678 -22.52 -25.68 7.61
C LEU A 678 -23.46 -24.58 8.17
N PRO A 679 -23.16 -23.30 7.95
CA PRO A 679 -24.05 -22.21 8.33
C PRO A 679 -25.45 -22.41 7.72
N GLY A 680 -26.44 -22.74 8.56
CA GLY A 680 -27.82 -23.04 8.14
C GLY A 680 -28.23 -24.52 8.25
N GLU A 681 -27.31 -25.45 8.48
CA GLU A 681 -27.56 -26.90 8.63
C GLU A 681 -27.69 -27.35 10.10
N VAL A 682 -28.19 -26.50 11.00
CA VAL A 682 -28.56 -26.98 12.35
C VAL A 682 -29.80 -27.87 12.22
N GLY A 683 -29.57 -29.14 11.91
CA GLY A 683 -30.57 -30.20 11.90
C GLY A 683 -31.09 -30.42 13.31
N THR A 684 -32.38 -30.66 13.42
CA THR A 684 -33.17 -30.80 14.66
C THR A 684 -32.85 -32.04 15.52
N ASN A 685 -31.65 -32.62 15.42
CA ASN A 685 -31.33 -33.96 15.94
C ASN A 685 -30.12 -34.00 16.90
N ALA A 686 -29.86 -32.95 17.68
CA ALA A 686 -29.00 -33.08 18.86
C ALA A 686 -29.84 -33.54 20.07
N GLY A 687 -29.49 -34.69 20.65
CA GLY A 687 -30.12 -35.20 21.87
C GLY A 687 -29.90 -34.28 23.09
N PRO A 688 -30.67 -34.46 24.18
CA PRO A 688 -30.82 -33.44 25.23
C PRO A 688 -29.58 -33.12 26.08
N GLU A 689 -28.46 -33.83 25.93
CA GLU A 689 -27.39 -33.81 26.95
C GLU A 689 -26.16 -32.95 26.59
N ASP A 690 -25.93 -32.56 25.34
CA ASP A 690 -24.66 -31.91 24.95
C ASP A 690 -24.75 -30.40 24.62
N GLN A 691 -25.82 -29.72 25.04
CA GLN A 691 -25.99 -28.26 24.87
C GLN A 691 -25.54 -27.44 26.09
N SER A 692 -24.71 -27.99 26.99
CA SER A 692 -24.33 -27.32 28.24
C SER A 692 -23.08 -26.43 28.17
N LYS A 693 -22.43 -26.28 27.01
CA LYS A 693 -21.09 -25.64 26.94
C LYS A 693 -21.01 -24.18 26.49
N TYR A 694 -22.12 -23.53 26.23
CA TYR A 694 -22.14 -22.07 26.16
C TYR A 694 -23.35 -21.62 26.95
N PHE A 695 -23.20 -20.59 27.80
CA PHE A 695 -24.20 -19.59 28.23
C PHE A 695 -23.95 -19.15 29.68
N VAL A 696 -23.68 -17.85 29.82
CA VAL A 696 -23.45 -17.12 31.07
C VAL A 696 -24.81 -16.83 31.72
N ALA A 697 -24.97 -17.18 32.99
CA ALA A 697 -26.10 -16.75 33.81
C ALA A 697 -25.97 -15.24 34.10
N VAL A 698 -26.96 -14.44 33.70
CA VAL A 698 -27.09 -13.04 34.16
C VAL A 698 -28.20 -13.00 35.20
N ASN A 699 -27.82 -12.77 36.45
CA ASN A 699 -28.73 -12.46 37.54
C ASN A 699 -29.18 -10.99 37.38
N THR A 700 -30.45 -10.76 37.02
CA THR A 700 -31.05 -9.42 37.06
C THR A 700 -31.98 -9.32 38.26
N THR A 701 -31.49 -8.69 39.31
CA THR A 701 -32.26 -8.28 40.49
C THR A 701 -33.43 -7.38 40.08
N ASN A 702 -34.64 -7.94 39.93
CA ASN A 702 -35.97 -7.38 40.29
C ASN A 702 -37.17 -8.01 39.55
N LEU A 703 -36.98 -9.09 38.80
CA LEU A 703 -38.09 -9.97 38.41
C LEU A 703 -37.64 -11.40 38.74
N ASN A 704 -38.17 -11.99 39.81
CA ASN A 704 -37.96 -13.41 40.16
C ASN A 704 -38.67 -14.33 39.15
N LYS A 705 -38.44 -14.14 37.85
CA LYS A 705 -39.04 -14.94 36.77
C LYS A 705 -38.07 -15.19 35.63
N THR A 706 -38.13 -16.37 35.05
CA THR A 706 -37.25 -16.79 33.95
C THR A 706 -37.79 -16.28 32.61
N ILE A 707 -36.98 -15.58 31.81
CA ILE A 707 -37.41 -14.92 30.55
C ILE A 707 -36.81 -15.62 29.31
N GLY A 708 -37.63 -15.92 28.29
CA GLY A 708 -37.20 -16.37 26.96
C GLY A 708 -37.46 -15.32 25.87
N TYR A 709 -36.65 -15.34 24.80
CA TYR A 709 -36.73 -14.36 23.71
C TYR A 709 -36.83 -15.05 22.33
N ILE A 710 -37.70 -14.56 21.45
CA ILE A 710 -37.91 -15.07 20.09
C ILE A 710 -37.91 -13.91 19.09
N ASN A 711 -37.15 -14.06 18.01
CA ASN A 711 -37.20 -13.15 16.87
C ASN A 711 -37.94 -13.82 15.71
N TYR A 712 -39.08 -13.26 15.28
CA TYR A 712 -39.96 -13.86 14.26
C TYR A 712 -40.06 -12.96 13.03
N SER A 713 -39.71 -13.51 11.87
CA SER A 713 -39.74 -12.83 10.56
C SER A 713 -40.50 -13.68 9.54
N VAL A 714 -41.36 -13.05 8.72
CA VAL A 714 -42.14 -13.72 7.66
C VAL A 714 -41.60 -13.32 6.29
N VAL A 715 -41.23 -14.31 5.47
CA VAL A 715 -40.84 -14.13 4.06
C VAL A 715 -41.93 -14.76 3.17
N PRO A 716 -42.65 -14.01 2.31
CA PRO A 716 -43.69 -14.61 1.48
C PRO A 716 -43.10 -15.30 0.24
N GLY A 717 -43.35 -16.61 0.08
CA GLY A 717 -43.29 -17.32 -1.20
C GLY A 717 -44.69 -17.43 -1.84
N ASN A 718 -44.77 -17.61 -3.15
CA ASN A 718 -46.01 -17.57 -3.96
C ASN A 718 -47.01 -18.74 -3.74
N ARG A 719 -46.88 -19.53 -2.67
CA ARG A 719 -47.87 -20.53 -2.25
C ARG A 719 -47.96 -20.52 -0.72
N ALA A 720 -48.95 -19.82 -0.19
CA ALA A 720 -49.18 -19.73 1.25
C ALA A 720 -50.69 -19.76 1.54
N GLN A 721 -51.35 -20.84 1.14
CA GLN A 721 -52.74 -21.07 1.57
C GLN A 721 -53.03 -22.46 2.11
N GLU A 722 -52.12 -23.42 2.01
CA GLU A 722 -52.26 -24.74 2.65
C GLU A 722 -50.89 -25.16 3.18
N GLU A 723 -50.86 -25.80 4.36
CA GLU A 723 -49.70 -26.16 5.18
C GLU A 723 -49.18 -25.08 6.15
N LEU A 724 -49.90 -24.98 7.27
CA LEU A 724 -49.42 -24.40 8.53
C LEU A 724 -49.08 -25.53 9.53
N ASP A 725 -48.52 -26.63 9.03
CA ASP A 725 -48.04 -27.73 9.85
C ASP A 725 -46.52 -27.56 10.10
N PHE A 726 -46.23 -27.02 11.28
CA PHE A 726 -45.01 -27.22 12.09
C PHE A 726 -43.65 -26.74 11.53
N PHE A 727 -43.40 -25.43 11.60
CA PHE A 727 -42.06 -24.95 11.93
C PHE A 727 -41.74 -25.28 13.40
N PRO A 728 -40.58 -25.87 13.75
CA PRO A 728 -40.17 -26.00 15.14
C PRO A 728 -39.98 -24.60 15.74
N LEU A 729 -40.55 -24.36 16.93
CA LEU A 729 -40.33 -23.12 17.67
C LEU A 729 -38.82 -22.97 17.95
N PRO A 730 -38.19 -21.81 17.68
CA PRO A 730 -36.82 -21.54 18.13
C PRO A 730 -36.71 -21.77 19.63
N HIS A 731 -35.57 -22.29 20.09
CA HIS A 731 -35.32 -22.79 21.45
C HIS A 731 -35.67 -21.78 22.56
N ILE A 732 -36.91 -21.80 23.05
CA ILE A 732 -37.33 -21.16 24.31
C ILE A 732 -36.99 -22.13 25.45
N ARG A 733 -36.34 -21.65 26.52
CA ARG A 733 -36.10 -22.39 27.77
C ARG A 733 -37.40 -23.05 28.28
N ARG A 734 -37.36 -24.32 28.72
CA ARG A 734 -38.58 -25.06 29.15
C ARG A 734 -39.20 -24.52 30.45
N ASP A 735 -38.39 -23.89 31.27
CA ASP A 735 -38.66 -23.23 32.56
C ASP A 735 -38.89 -21.71 32.43
N ALA A 736 -38.96 -21.17 31.21
CA ALA A 736 -39.32 -19.77 31.02
C ALA A 736 -40.77 -19.54 31.48
N GLU A 737 -40.96 -18.55 32.36
CA GLU A 737 -42.27 -18.12 32.85
C GLU A 737 -42.79 -16.93 32.03
N ILE A 738 -41.91 -16.19 31.34
CA ILE A 738 -42.26 -15.07 30.46
C ILE A 738 -41.54 -15.21 29.11
N VAL A 739 -42.24 -14.95 28.00
CA VAL A 739 -41.65 -14.93 26.65
C VAL A 739 -41.86 -13.59 25.96
N LEU A 740 -40.77 -13.03 25.42
CA LEU A 740 -40.74 -11.81 24.62
C LEU A 740 -40.63 -12.17 23.12
N VAL A 741 -41.56 -11.68 22.31
CA VAL A 741 -41.57 -11.93 20.86
C VAL A 741 -41.35 -10.62 20.11
N ASP A 742 -40.26 -10.56 19.36
CA ASP A 742 -39.96 -9.45 18.44
C ASP A 742 -40.46 -9.78 17.03
N TYR A 743 -41.37 -8.96 16.50
CA TYR A 743 -41.99 -9.17 15.19
C TYR A 743 -41.45 -8.17 14.18
N ILE A 744 -40.61 -8.64 13.25
CA ILE A 744 -40.00 -7.80 12.22
C ILE A 744 -40.72 -8.02 10.88
N ARG A 745 -41.38 -6.98 10.38
CA ARG A 745 -42.05 -7.00 9.07
C ARG A 745 -41.09 -6.57 7.97
N VAL A 746 -40.61 -7.50 7.15
CA VAL A 746 -39.80 -7.19 5.96
C VAL A 746 -40.72 -6.80 4.80
N GLY A 747 -40.45 -5.65 4.16
CA GLY A 747 -41.42 -4.92 3.35
C GLY A 747 -41.69 -5.46 1.94
N TRP A 748 -42.95 -5.36 1.46
CA TRP A 748 -43.36 -4.52 0.30
C TRP A 748 -44.89 -4.54 0.02
N LYS A 749 -45.30 -3.71 -0.96
CA LYS A 749 -46.63 -3.19 -1.36
C LYS A 749 -47.78 -4.21 -1.66
N SER A 750 -48.14 -5.12 -0.75
CA SER A 750 -49.36 -5.91 -0.91
C SER A 750 -50.56 -5.25 -0.21
N ARG A 751 -51.64 -4.98 -0.96
CA ARG A 751 -52.91 -4.39 -0.47
C ARG A 751 -53.78 -5.40 0.32
N LYS A 752 -53.32 -6.62 0.60
CA LYS A 752 -54.11 -7.58 1.41
C LYS A 752 -53.84 -7.35 2.91
N ARG A 753 -54.56 -6.36 3.48
CA ARG A 753 -54.65 -6.14 4.92
C ARG A 753 -55.40 -7.32 5.57
N GLY A 754 -54.68 -8.29 6.15
CA GLY A 754 -55.29 -9.36 6.95
C GLY A 754 -54.45 -10.64 7.15
N VAL A 755 -53.62 -11.04 6.19
CA VAL A 755 -52.94 -12.34 6.21
C VAL A 755 -51.81 -12.43 7.25
N GLY A 756 -50.95 -11.40 7.35
CA GLY A 756 -49.87 -11.38 8.34
C GLY A 756 -50.37 -11.30 9.80
N THR A 757 -51.53 -10.67 9.98
CA THR A 757 -52.23 -10.58 11.27
C THR A 757 -52.80 -11.94 11.67
N TRP A 758 -53.43 -12.67 10.74
CA TRP A 758 -53.92 -14.02 10.99
C TRP A 758 -52.79 -15.02 11.29
N MET A 759 -51.67 -14.97 10.56
CA MET A 759 -50.49 -15.84 10.81
C MET A 759 -49.84 -15.58 12.17
N LEU A 760 -49.66 -14.30 12.55
CA LEU A 760 -49.11 -13.95 13.86
C LEU A 760 -50.04 -14.38 15.00
N SER A 761 -51.36 -14.26 14.83
CA SER A 761 -52.34 -14.74 15.81
C SER A 761 -52.26 -16.25 16.00
N ASN A 762 -52.15 -17.02 14.92
CA ASN A 762 -52.03 -18.48 14.98
C ASN A 762 -50.70 -18.92 15.61
N PHE A 763 -49.59 -18.24 15.29
CA PHE A 763 -48.28 -18.50 15.91
C PHE A 763 -48.30 -18.27 17.43
N LEU A 764 -48.82 -17.12 17.88
CA LEU A 764 -48.90 -16.81 19.31
C LEU A 764 -49.86 -17.74 20.07
N THR A 765 -50.96 -18.15 19.41
CA THR A 765 -51.89 -19.17 19.95
C THR A 765 -51.21 -20.54 20.03
N HIS A 766 -50.39 -20.91 19.04
CA HIS A 766 -49.60 -22.14 19.05
C HIS A 766 -48.56 -22.16 20.18
N VAL A 767 -47.86 -21.03 20.42
CA VAL A 767 -46.92 -20.86 21.54
C VAL A 767 -47.63 -21.05 22.88
N LYS A 768 -48.79 -20.40 23.08
CA LYS A 768 -49.60 -20.51 24.31
C LYS A 768 -50.12 -21.95 24.52
N ASN A 769 -50.59 -22.61 23.47
CA ASN A 769 -51.12 -23.98 23.55
C ASN A 769 -50.02 -25.03 23.79
N LYS A 770 -48.81 -24.85 23.26
CA LYS A 770 -47.66 -25.75 23.46
C LYS A 770 -46.91 -25.49 24.79
N ARG A 771 -47.15 -24.35 25.43
CA ARG A 771 -46.49 -23.90 26.68
C ARG A 771 -47.50 -23.27 27.66
N PRO A 772 -48.45 -24.06 28.18
CA PRO A 772 -49.49 -23.57 29.08
C PRO A 772 -48.98 -23.03 30.43
N GLN A 773 -47.71 -23.31 30.78
CA GLN A 773 -47.05 -22.82 31.99
C GLN A 773 -46.54 -21.36 31.91
N LEU A 774 -46.67 -20.70 30.76
CA LEU A 774 -46.26 -19.30 30.60
C LEU A 774 -47.24 -18.35 31.30
N ASP A 775 -46.74 -17.53 32.22
CA ASP A 775 -47.54 -16.54 32.94
C ASP A 775 -47.99 -15.38 32.02
N ALA A 776 -47.16 -15.03 31.04
CA ALA A 776 -47.47 -14.02 30.03
C ALA A 776 -46.59 -14.14 28.78
N VAL A 777 -47.17 -13.78 27.63
CA VAL A 777 -46.44 -13.57 26.36
C VAL A 777 -46.56 -12.10 26.00
N TYR A 778 -45.43 -11.43 25.82
CA TYR A 778 -45.38 -10.02 25.45
C TYR A 778 -44.92 -9.87 24.00
N LEU A 779 -45.72 -9.17 23.22
CA LEU A 779 -45.46 -8.92 21.81
C LEU A 779 -44.88 -7.52 21.62
N MET A 780 -43.76 -7.40 20.93
CA MET A 780 -43.14 -6.12 20.62
C MET A 780 -43.51 -5.73 19.18
N VAL A 781 -44.39 -4.73 19.04
CA VAL A 781 -44.84 -4.24 17.72
C VAL A 781 -44.65 -2.72 17.64
N ALA A 782 -44.18 -2.23 16.50
CA ALA A 782 -44.23 -0.79 16.21
C ALA A 782 -45.69 -0.35 16.09
N LYS A 783 -46.09 0.73 16.78
CA LYS A 783 -47.47 1.28 16.86
C LYS A 783 -48.26 1.08 15.56
N ASP A 784 -49.09 0.05 15.54
CA ASP A 784 -50.07 -0.23 14.49
C ASP A 784 -51.41 -0.47 15.17
N HIS A 785 -52.46 0.19 14.70
CA HIS A 785 -53.82 0.11 15.24
C HIS A 785 -54.37 -1.33 15.20
N ILE A 786 -53.78 -2.17 14.34
CA ILE A 786 -54.08 -3.60 14.19
C ILE A 786 -53.59 -4.42 15.40
N ALA A 787 -52.44 -4.08 15.99
CA ALA A 787 -51.91 -4.77 17.17
C ALA A 787 -52.85 -4.61 18.37
N ARG A 788 -53.47 -3.43 18.51
CA ARG A 788 -54.41 -3.10 19.61
C ARG A 788 -55.65 -4.00 19.62
N ARG A 789 -56.22 -4.31 18.45
CA ARG A 789 -57.36 -5.27 18.32
C ARG A 789 -56.98 -6.72 18.63
N MET A 790 -55.71 -7.10 18.50
CA MET A 790 -55.24 -8.46 18.82
C MET A 790 -55.02 -8.65 20.33
N TYR A 791 -54.56 -7.60 21.04
CA TYR A 791 -54.44 -7.63 22.50
C TYR A 791 -55.79 -7.84 23.20
N GLU A 792 -56.86 -7.23 22.66
CA GLU A 792 -58.21 -7.31 23.22
C GLU A 792 -58.88 -8.68 23.02
N ASN A 793 -58.55 -9.43 21.96
CA ASN A 793 -59.22 -10.69 21.62
C ASN A 793 -58.54 -11.96 22.16
N VAL A 794 -57.26 -11.92 22.57
CA VAL A 794 -56.48 -13.14 22.92
C VAL A 794 -55.89 -13.11 24.34
N GLY A 795 -56.14 -12.03 25.10
CA GLY A 795 -55.82 -11.93 26.53
C GLY A 795 -54.36 -11.67 26.88
N PHE A 796 -53.63 -10.92 26.05
CA PHE A 796 -52.20 -10.59 26.25
C PHE A 796 -52.00 -9.18 26.85
N LYS A 797 -50.94 -8.98 27.64
CA LYS A 797 -50.65 -7.71 28.31
C LYS A 797 -49.72 -6.81 27.48
N GLU A 798 -50.11 -5.55 27.30
CA GLU A 798 -49.26 -4.52 26.69
C GLU A 798 -48.23 -3.99 27.71
N LEU A 799 -46.96 -3.92 27.33
CA LEU A 799 -45.91 -3.28 28.13
C LEU A 799 -46.02 -1.76 27.97
N LYS A 800 -46.86 -1.12 28.79
CA LYS A 800 -47.01 0.34 28.80
C LYS A 800 -45.81 0.98 29.51
N GLY A 801 -45.00 1.74 28.76
CA GLY A 801 -44.07 2.71 29.35
C GLY A 801 -42.59 2.59 28.97
N THR A 802 -42.17 1.60 28.18
CA THR A 802 -40.77 1.50 27.76
C THR A 802 -40.55 2.09 26.36
N ASN A 803 -39.86 3.22 26.32
CA ASN A 803 -39.43 3.87 25.08
C ASN A 803 -38.37 3.00 24.38
N ARG A 804 -38.37 2.94 23.04
CA ARG A 804 -37.48 2.09 22.19
C ARG A 804 -36.00 2.11 22.60
N SER A 805 -35.55 3.20 23.22
CA SER A 805 -34.18 3.42 23.68
C SER A 805 -33.74 2.50 24.82
N ALA A 806 -34.66 2.11 25.72
CA ALA A 806 -34.30 1.26 26.87
C ALA A 806 -34.03 -0.18 26.43
N LEU A 807 -34.73 -0.70 25.42
CA LEU A 807 -34.54 -2.06 24.92
C LEU A 807 -33.29 -2.20 24.03
N ALA A 808 -32.96 -1.17 23.23
CA ALA A 808 -31.71 -1.15 22.46
C ALA A 808 -30.47 -1.16 23.38
N TYR A 809 -30.57 -0.59 24.58
CA TYR A 809 -29.50 -0.60 25.59
C TYR A 809 -29.21 -2.02 26.11
N TYR A 810 -30.25 -2.83 26.32
CA TYR A 810 -30.10 -4.24 26.73
C TYR A 810 -29.53 -5.13 25.62
N GLN A 811 -29.84 -4.84 24.36
CA GLN A 811 -29.33 -5.57 23.19
C GLN A 811 -27.85 -5.25 22.89
N TYR A 812 -27.42 -4.02 23.19
CA TYR A 812 -26.03 -3.59 23.04
C TYR A 812 -25.12 -4.05 24.20
N ALA A 813 -25.61 -4.02 25.45
CA ALA A 813 -24.86 -4.51 26.61
C ALA A 813 -24.47 -6.00 26.50
N TYR A 814 -25.33 -6.81 25.87
CA TYR A 814 -25.06 -8.24 25.63
C TYR A 814 -23.98 -8.47 24.56
N THR A 815 -23.92 -7.61 23.54
CA THR A 815 -22.91 -7.71 22.46
C THR A 815 -21.55 -7.16 22.89
N THR A 816 -21.49 -6.21 23.82
CA THR A 816 -20.22 -5.72 24.38
C THR A 816 -19.68 -6.61 25.50
N ALA A 817 -20.53 -7.20 26.35
CA ALA A 817 -20.09 -8.16 27.37
C ALA A 817 -19.53 -9.46 26.77
N ALA A 818 -20.11 -9.95 25.66
CA ALA A 818 -19.58 -11.08 24.91
C ALA A 818 -18.21 -10.80 24.25
N ALA A 819 -17.96 -9.54 23.88
CA ALA A 819 -16.66 -9.12 23.32
C ALA A 819 -15.57 -8.94 24.40
N ALA A 820 -15.95 -8.56 25.63
CA ALA A 820 -15.01 -8.42 26.76
C ALA A 820 -14.62 -9.76 27.40
N ALA A 821 -15.47 -10.78 27.35
CA ALA A 821 -15.20 -12.11 27.90
C ALA A 821 -14.26 -12.97 27.01
N ALA A 822 -13.85 -12.48 25.84
CA ALA A 822 -13.02 -13.20 24.87
C ALA A 822 -11.52 -12.81 24.88
N ALA A 823 -11.06 -12.02 25.86
CA ALA A 823 -9.65 -11.65 26.00
C ALA A 823 -8.98 -12.41 27.17
N PRO A 824 -7.74 -12.94 27.01
CA PRO A 824 -7.01 -13.56 28.13
C PRO A 824 -6.61 -12.51 29.18
N PRO A 825 -6.48 -12.91 30.47
CA PRO A 825 -6.25 -11.98 31.57
C PRO A 825 -4.85 -11.36 31.45
N ARG A 826 -4.77 -10.03 31.41
CA ARG A 826 -3.51 -9.32 31.64
C ARG A 826 -3.33 -9.15 33.15
N GLU A 827 -2.25 -9.73 33.68
CA GLU A 827 -1.78 -9.46 35.05
C GLU A 827 -1.15 -8.06 35.11
N HIS A 828 -1.97 -7.03 35.29
CA HIS A 828 -1.59 -5.81 36.01
C HIS A 828 -2.89 -5.13 36.49
N PRO A 829 -2.97 -4.66 37.75
CA PRO A 829 -4.17 -4.04 38.26
C PRO A 829 -4.38 -2.67 37.58
N PRO A 830 -5.51 -2.43 36.89
CA PRO A 830 -5.86 -1.10 36.40
C PRO A 830 -6.25 -0.24 37.59
N SER A 831 -5.56 0.90 37.75
CA SER A 831 -6.00 2.01 38.60
C SER A 831 -7.36 2.52 38.16
N GLU A 832 -8.23 2.81 39.12
CA GLU A 832 -9.48 3.52 38.94
C GLU A 832 -9.23 4.89 38.30
N ASP A 833 -9.67 5.08 37.05
CA ASP A 833 -10.44 6.24 36.57
C ASP A 833 -10.39 6.40 35.04
N LYS A 834 -11.53 6.86 34.49
CA LYS A 834 -11.82 7.25 33.09
C LYS A 834 -12.28 6.11 32.14
N VAL A 835 -13.59 5.89 32.12
CA VAL A 835 -14.30 5.13 31.07
C VAL A 835 -14.78 6.08 29.98
N VAL A 836 -14.28 5.94 28.75
CA VAL A 836 -14.78 6.66 27.57
C VAL A 836 -16.18 6.13 27.21
N ARG A 837 -17.20 7.00 27.15
CA ARG A 837 -18.58 6.61 26.79
C ARG A 837 -19.08 7.40 25.58
N TYR A 838 -19.64 6.68 24.60
CA TYR A 838 -20.08 7.19 23.30
C TYR A 838 -21.61 7.05 23.12
N ILE A 839 -22.26 8.00 22.44
CA ILE A 839 -23.70 7.94 22.11
C ILE A 839 -23.92 8.07 20.58
N ARG A 840 -24.66 7.12 19.98
CA ARG A 840 -25.07 7.11 18.55
C ARG A 840 -26.55 7.45 18.39
N TYR A 841 -26.87 8.35 17.46
CA TYR A 841 -28.24 8.63 17.01
C TYR A 841 -28.43 8.35 15.52
N SER A 842 -29.54 7.70 15.15
CA SER A 842 -29.95 7.44 13.75
C SER A 842 -31.40 7.87 13.51
N VAL A 843 -31.66 8.58 12.42
CA VAL A 843 -33.00 9.09 12.03
C VAL A 843 -33.50 8.29 10.82
N MET A 844 -34.73 7.74 10.87
CA MET A 844 -35.37 7.00 9.77
C MET A 844 -36.74 7.59 9.40
N GLN A 845 -37.13 7.45 8.13
CA GLN A 845 -38.25 8.16 7.48
C GLN A 845 -39.64 7.61 7.84
N GLY A 846 -40.57 8.49 8.25
CA GLY A 846 -41.99 8.20 8.42
C GLY A 846 -42.79 9.40 8.94
N ASN A 847 -43.60 9.99 8.04
CA ASN A 847 -44.60 11.09 8.13
C ASN A 847 -44.74 11.94 9.40
N ASP A 848 -44.54 13.25 9.19
CA ASP A 848 -45.30 14.41 9.68
C ASP A 848 -45.99 14.28 11.04
N ALA A 849 -45.23 14.48 12.10
CA ALA A 849 -45.47 15.54 13.08
C ALA A 849 -44.32 15.54 14.06
N PHE A 850 -43.85 16.75 14.38
CA PHE A 850 -43.08 17.04 15.57
C PHE A 850 -43.71 16.34 16.78
N GLU A 851 -42.99 15.38 17.35
CA GLU A 851 -42.94 15.25 18.79
C GLU A 851 -41.47 15.27 19.16
N VAL A 852 -41.00 16.44 19.60
CA VAL A 852 -39.81 16.62 20.42
C VAL A 852 -40.07 15.88 21.73
N LEU A 853 -40.14 14.56 21.67
CA LEU A 853 -40.40 13.71 22.82
C LEU A 853 -39.07 13.30 23.43
N LYS A 854 -38.68 14.19 24.34
CA LYS A 854 -38.11 13.90 25.65
C LYS A 854 -36.58 13.69 25.73
N LEU A 855 -35.90 14.79 25.42
CA LEU A 855 -34.58 15.18 25.96
C LEU A 855 -34.45 15.33 27.51
N PRO A 856 -35.49 15.32 28.38
CA PRO A 856 -35.28 15.38 29.83
C PRO A 856 -34.49 14.20 30.40
N ALA A 857 -34.53 13.02 29.77
CA ALA A 857 -33.75 11.86 30.23
C ALA A 857 -32.23 12.06 30.04
N LEU A 858 -31.82 12.75 28.98
CA LEU A 858 -30.42 13.08 28.68
C LEU A 858 -29.91 14.24 29.56
N ALA A 859 -30.76 15.22 29.85
CA ALA A 859 -30.42 16.29 30.79
C ALA A 859 -30.22 15.74 32.21
N LYS A 860 -31.08 14.80 32.64
CA LYS A 860 -31.01 14.14 33.94
C LYS A 860 -29.82 13.17 34.04
N MET A 861 -29.53 12.41 32.98
CA MET A 861 -28.32 11.57 32.91
C MET A 861 -27.02 12.38 32.99
N ASN A 862 -26.99 13.61 32.46
CA ASN A 862 -25.80 14.47 32.52
C ASN A 862 -25.64 15.15 33.90
N GLU A 863 -26.74 15.44 34.60
CA GLU A 863 -26.73 15.88 36.00
C GLU A 863 -26.29 14.75 36.96
N GLU A 864 -26.59 13.49 36.63
CA GLU A 864 -26.28 12.32 37.49
C GLU A 864 -24.90 11.68 37.20
N LEU A 865 -24.32 11.81 36.00
CA LEU A 865 -23.10 11.08 35.57
C LEU A 865 -21.85 11.95 35.33
N GLY A 866 -21.93 13.25 35.57
CA GLY A 866 -20.74 14.10 35.67
C GLY A 866 -20.07 14.56 34.38
N TYR A 867 -19.87 13.73 33.33
CA TYR A 867 -19.22 14.17 32.08
C TYR A 867 -19.62 13.32 30.84
N ILE A 868 -19.95 13.98 29.72
CA ILE A 868 -20.11 13.37 28.38
C ILE A 868 -19.11 14.04 27.44
N GLU A 869 -18.15 13.28 26.89
CA GLU A 869 -17.09 13.82 26.04
C GLU A 869 -17.40 13.80 24.52
N TYR A 870 -18.21 12.86 24.01
CA TYR A 870 -18.47 12.72 22.56
C TYR A 870 -19.92 12.33 22.20
N VAL A 871 -20.47 12.96 21.15
CA VAL A 871 -21.79 12.65 20.57
C VAL A 871 -21.66 12.48 19.05
N LYS A 872 -22.14 11.35 18.50
CA LYS A 872 -22.14 11.09 17.05
C LYS A 872 -23.55 10.90 16.52
N VAL A 873 -23.88 11.64 15.47
CA VAL A 873 -25.17 11.60 14.80
C VAL A 873 -24.96 11.16 13.36
N GLU A 874 -25.65 10.10 12.92
CA GLU A 874 -25.56 9.56 11.56
C GLU A 874 -26.90 9.66 10.82
N GLN A 875 -26.83 9.99 9.53
CA GLN A 875 -28.00 10.19 8.67
C GLN A 875 -28.13 9.05 7.66
N ASN A 876 -29.15 8.20 7.81
CA ASN A 876 -29.45 7.14 6.84
C ASN A 876 -30.70 7.52 6.03
N SER A 877 -30.48 7.93 4.78
CA SER A 877 -31.50 8.14 3.72
C SER A 877 -32.55 9.25 3.95
N LEU A 878 -32.28 10.47 3.47
CA LEU A 878 -33.28 11.52 3.24
C LEU A 878 -33.00 12.23 1.90
N LYS A 879 -34.04 12.74 1.22
CA LYS A 879 -33.86 13.62 0.03
C LYS A 879 -33.16 14.93 0.42
N ARG A 880 -32.23 15.39 -0.42
CA ARG A 880 -31.37 16.58 -0.21
C ARG A 880 -32.21 17.81 0.15
N GLY A 881 -31.89 18.48 1.28
CA GLY A 881 -32.51 19.74 1.73
C GLY A 881 -33.10 19.70 3.15
N VAL A 882 -34.07 18.82 3.40
CA VAL A 882 -34.84 18.80 4.68
C VAL A 882 -34.05 18.22 5.86
N GLY A 883 -33.25 17.19 5.61
CA GLY A 883 -32.43 16.56 6.67
C GLY A 883 -31.32 17.47 7.22
N THR A 884 -30.80 18.38 6.39
CA THR A 884 -29.75 19.33 6.78
C THR A 884 -30.28 20.42 7.72
N TRP A 885 -31.52 20.88 7.50
CA TRP A 885 -32.19 21.86 8.37
C TRP A 885 -32.62 21.27 9.72
N MET A 886 -32.99 19.99 9.75
CA MET A 886 -33.32 19.28 11.00
C MET A 886 -32.09 19.03 11.89
N LEU A 887 -30.96 18.64 11.29
CA LEU A 887 -29.69 18.46 11.98
C LEU A 887 -29.21 19.77 12.62
N PHE A 888 -29.44 20.89 11.93
CA PHE A 888 -29.10 22.24 12.39
C PHE A 888 -29.85 22.68 13.66
N ASN A 889 -31.18 22.48 13.74
CA ASN A 889 -31.95 22.85 14.93
C ASN A 889 -31.57 22.02 16.17
N LEU A 890 -31.21 20.75 15.99
CA LEU A 890 -30.73 19.89 17.07
C LEU A 890 -29.38 20.38 17.62
N LEU A 891 -28.42 20.70 16.74
CA LEU A 891 -27.09 21.19 17.14
C LEU A 891 -27.14 22.56 17.83
N LEU A 892 -28.02 23.46 17.37
CA LEU A 892 -28.29 24.75 18.02
C LEU A 892 -28.84 24.58 19.44
N HIS A 893 -29.79 23.65 19.63
CA HIS A 893 -30.38 23.37 20.93
C HIS A 893 -29.36 22.76 21.90
N LEU A 894 -28.47 21.89 21.42
CA LEU A 894 -27.39 21.30 22.23
C LEU A 894 -26.37 22.37 22.66
N LYS A 895 -25.99 23.31 21.78
CA LYS A 895 -25.08 24.43 22.10
C LYS A 895 -25.68 25.38 23.15
N GLN A 896 -26.98 25.65 23.10
CA GLN A 896 -27.66 26.48 24.12
C GLN A 896 -27.81 25.78 25.48
N LYS A 897 -27.94 24.45 25.51
CA LYS A 897 -28.10 23.66 26.74
C LYS A 897 -26.78 23.28 27.41
N TRP A 898 -25.67 23.21 26.67
CA TRP A 898 -24.35 22.79 27.17
C TRP A 898 -23.26 23.86 26.92
N PRO A 899 -23.24 24.94 27.73
CA PRO A 899 -22.40 26.12 27.49
C PRO A 899 -20.89 25.92 27.71
N LYS A 900 -20.44 24.76 28.23
CA LYS A 900 -19.01 24.44 28.46
C LYS A 900 -18.29 23.85 27.23
N VAL A 901 -18.98 23.74 26.10
CA VAL A 901 -18.43 23.21 24.85
C VAL A 901 -17.88 24.36 24.01
N ASP A 902 -16.56 24.53 23.99
CA ASP A 902 -15.88 25.71 23.42
C ASP A 902 -15.97 25.82 21.89
N SER A 903 -16.16 24.71 21.18
CA SER A 903 -16.29 24.74 19.71
C SER A 903 -17.10 23.55 19.17
N THR A 904 -17.82 23.79 18.08
CA THR A 904 -18.64 22.78 17.41
C THR A 904 -18.29 22.77 15.92
N TYR A 905 -18.08 21.57 15.36
CA TYR A 905 -17.66 21.38 13.98
C TYR A 905 -18.70 20.56 13.21
N LEU A 906 -19.01 20.98 11.98
CA LEU A 906 -19.98 20.32 11.10
C LEU A 906 -19.30 19.96 9.77
N MET A 907 -19.36 18.68 9.37
CA MET A 907 -18.92 18.23 8.04
C MET A 907 -20.13 18.01 7.13
N VAL A 908 -20.11 18.58 5.92
CA VAL A 908 -21.21 18.48 4.95
C VAL A 908 -20.64 18.08 3.58
N PRO A 909 -21.26 17.14 2.82
CA PRO A 909 -20.57 16.49 1.70
C PRO A 909 -20.38 17.34 0.44
N HIS A 910 -21.16 18.40 0.19
CA HIS A 910 -21.03 19.25 -1.00
C HIS A 910 -21.64 20.65 -0.76
N GLU A 911 -21.23 21.64 -1.57
CA GLU A 911 -21.67 23.04 -1.47
C GLU A 911 -23.20 23.17 -1.60
N ASN A 912 -23.85 23.44 -0.47
CA ASN A 912 -25.26 23.78 -0.38
C ASN A 912 -25.36 25.23 0.13
N LEU A 913 -26.09 26.07 -0.60
CA LEU A 913 -26.31 27.49 -0.29
C LEU A 913 -26.81 27.73 1.14
N ILE A 914 -27.60 26.78 1.68
CA ILE A 914 -28.12 26.79 3.05
C ILE A 914 -27.00 26.57 4.08
N ALA A 915 -26.04 25.68 3.80
CA ALA A 915 -24.90 25.44 4.68
C ALA A 915 -23.97 26.67 4.71
N LYS A 916 -23.80 27.37 3.58
CA LYS A 916 -23.00 28.61 3.48
C LYS A 916 -23.59 29.73 4.35
N GLN A 917 -24.91 29.94 4.30
CA GLN A 917 -25.62 30.91 5.16
C GLN A 917 -25.58 30.56 6.66
N MET A 918 -25.42 29.28 7.01
CA MET A 918 -25.34 28.80 8.39
C MET A 918 -23.95 29.06 9.03
N TYR A 919 -22.87 29.01 8.25
CA TYR A 919 -21.52 29.34 8.74
C TYR A 919 -21.38 30.83 9.09
N GLU A 920 -22.00 31.72 8.31
CA GLU A 920 -21.87 33.17 8.45
C GLU A 920 -22.71 33.76 9.61
N LYS A 921 -23.81 33.13 10.03
CA LYS A 921 -24.71 33.68 11.06
C LYS A 921 -24.46 33.23 12.51
N ILE A 922 -23.80 32.09 12.77
CA ILE A 922 -23.83 31.44 14.11
C ILE A 922 -22.43 30.98 14.61
N GLY A 923 -21.36 31.29 13.87
CA GLY A 923 -19.97 31.14 14.36
C GLY A 923 -19.46 29.71 14.47
N PHE A 924 -19.82 28.82 13.55
CA PHE A 924 -19.27 27.45 13.45
C PHE A 924 -18.05 27.41 12.52
N LYS A 925 -17.01 26.60 12.84
CA LYS A 925 -15.81 26.43 12.00
C LYS A 925 -15.95 25.23 11.06
N ARG A 926 -15.56 25.40 9.79
CA ARG A 926 -15.62 24.36 8.74
C ARG A 926 -14.38 23.46 8.80
N LEU A 927 -14.57 22.15 8.71
CA LEU A 927 -13.51 21.15 8.47
C LEU A 927 -13.75 20.52 7.09
N ASN A 928 -12.72 20.48 6.24
CA ASN A 928 -12.81 19.89 4.89
C ASN A 928 -12.23 18.46 4.90
N GLY A 929 -13.03 17.46 4.54
CA GLY A 929 -12.55 16.10 4.23
C GLY A 929 -13.55 14.95 4.49
N THR A 930 -13.96 14.28 3.40
CA THR A 930 -14.57 12.93 3.26
C THR A 930 -15.96 12.61 3.86
N ASN A 931 -16.78 11.85 3.09
CA ASN A 931 -18.05 11.22 3.52
C ASN A 931 -17.78 10.03 4.48
N PRO A 932 -18.66 9.70 5.45
CA PRO A 932 -20.01 10.21 5.73
C PRO A 932 -20.02 11.26 6.86
N ILE A 933 -21.21 11.70 7.28
CA ILE A 933 -21.43 12.83 8.21
C ILE A 933 -20.94 12.46 9.62
N HIS A 934 -19.94 13.19 10.13
CA HIS A 934 -19.53 13.16 11.53
C HIS A 934 -19.45 14.60 12.06
N ALA A 935 -20.01 14.84 13.25
CA ALA A 935 -19.79 16.05 14.04
C ALA A 935 -18.93 15.67 15.25
N TYR A 936 -17.87 16.44 15.52
CA TYR A 936 -16.97 16.22 16.63
C TYR A 936 -16.99 17.43 17.56
N TYR A 937 -16.99 17.17 18.88
CA TYR A 937 -16.86 18.17 19.93
C TYR A 937 -15.46 18.08 20.55
N ARG A 938 -14.84 19.21 20.88
CA ARG A 938 -13.53 19.27 21.55
C ARG A 938 -13.71 19.87 22.94
N TYR A 939 -13.32 19.12 23.97
CA TYR A 939 -13.16 19.64 25.33
C TYR A 939 -11.70 20.07 25.53
N VAL A 940 -11.49 21.18 26.24
CA VAL A 940 -10.16 21.65 26.66
C VAL A 940 -10.09 21.55 28.17
N TYR A 941 -9.14 20.77 28.69
CA TYR A 941 -8.87 20.70 30.13
C TYR A 941 -8.01 21.91 30.56
N PRO A 942 -8.22 22.48 31.76
CA PRO A 942 -7.25 23.40 32.35
C PRO A 942 -5.99 22.62 32.73
N ALA A 943 -4.82 23.24 32.55
CA ALA A 943 -3.52 22.64 32.88
C ALA A 943 -3.38 22.36 34.39
N GLY A 944 -2.87 21.17 34.73
CA GLY A 944 -2.42 20.82 36.09
C GLY A 944 -2.71 19.37 36.50
N ASP A 945 -1.64 18.58 36.57
CA ASP A 945 -1.46 17.28 37.24
C ASP A 945 -2.18 16.02 36.70
N HIS A 946 -1.45 15.44 35.72
CA HIS A 946 -1.31 14.05 35.23
C HIS A 946 -2.54 13.16 34.93
#